data_AF-A0A543DZM8-F1
#
_entry.id   AF-A0A543DZM8-F1
#
_cell.length_a   1.000
_cell.length_b   1.000
_cell.length_c   1.000
_cell.angle_alpha   90.00
_cell.angle_beta   90.00
_cell.angle_gamma   90.00
#
_symmetry.space_group_name_H-M   'P 1'
#
loop_
_entity.id
_entity.type
_entity.pdbx_description
1 polymer ?
#
loop_
_entity_poly.entity_id
_entity_poly.type
_entity_poly.pdbx_seq_one_letter_code
_entity_poly.pdbx_strand_id
1 'polypeptide(L)'
;MGNQLEVLTAEPVVSEIARLEDAGPATGVEGALAEVLAEVVGVERVSVESHFFDDLGADSMVMAQFCARVRKRDGLPSVSMKDIYQHPTIRSLATAFPGVTPAPVEGGFAEVLAEVVGVERVSVESHFFDDLGADSMVMAQFCARVRKRDGLPSVSMKDIYRYPSIRSLAAALSGSTPAAGGSTATATAPVEVATPVPTAQYLLCGALQVLFYLGYSYAVAVVAVRGFEFVSAATGVLDIYLRSALFAGGTFLAMCLLPILAKWLLVGRWKAQRIRIWSPAYVRFWLVKTLVRANPLVMFVGSPLYVLYLRALGARIGRGAVIFSKHFPLCTDLLTVGPDTVIRKDTFFSCYRARSGVIETGPVTLGRGVFVGEWVVLDIDTSMGDGSQIGHASALHAGQAVPAFENWHGSPAERTGADYREVPARRVRTWRRVSYSLVQLLTLLVVYLPLGIGGVTIVFFEVPRLATLLGPGPLALTTWLLYVEALAASLVLFLGSLLLGLLVIGTVPRVVNLVLTPEKTYRLYGFHFWAHRYVERATNSRFYTNLFGDSSYIVGYLRWLGYDLAPVVQTGSNFATGVKHDSPYLCSVGSGTVVADGLSMLNVGVSSTSFRVSRVSIGRENFLGNLIAYPARGRTGENVLLGTKVLVPIDGKVRENVGLLGSPSFEIPRSVDRDSRFDHLRVGDEFRRRLAAKNRHNAATIGLRLLVSWVLFFGITVIALAATDLYALLGEWSIVLATNAILLVTIGYQVVVERASTRFRGVRPTYCSIYERDFWRVERFYKMHATAGALLDGTPFKCLFWRSLGVRVGKRLYDDGADLSEKNLVTFGDDVALNEGAVVQCHSQEDYAFKSDRIVIGSGCTVGVNALVHYGVTMGDGAVLAPDSFLMKGEEVPPYAEWGGNPAHEIRAGRPVAPAPAVPPLLEPPARPTRSAPPLWLAAALVPLGVASGLTVVTSWSALNAPPAQSARQPLAAPVPPPVAPPVAPPTPAPAASPVPDAAAAASTAAPAAEATASFGLADIASLEAGLAVGDSGPPVVTVQQHLQRLGHHQGDAHGSFDEPTVAAVRAFQAAAGVVEDPPGTVGRSTAQALEAAGDRPELAAGSRGEEVHRLQHALLVALGRSLPRNGSYGSATVEAVRDYQSSRGLQVDGAVGPGTWAALQRGR
;
A
#
# COMPACT_ATOMS: atom_id res chain seq x y z
N MET A 1 17.84 -14.49 -57.68
CA MET A 1 18.27 -15.65 -58.48
C MET A 1 19.49 -16.22 -57.79
N GLY A 2 19.58 -17.50 -57.42
CA GLY A 2 18.58 -18.58 -57.49
C GLY A 2 19.13 -19.89 -56.89
N ASN A 3 18.25 -20.89 -56.75
CA ASN A 3 18.49 -22.31 -56.46
C ASN A 3 19.66 -22.96 -57.25
N GLN A 4 20.22 -24.15 -56.94
CA GLN A 4 19.94 -25.29 -56.02
C GLN A 4 21.33 -25.91 -55.62
N LEU A 5 21.62 -26.61 -54.50
CA LEU A 5 21.05 -27.81 -53.83
C LEU A 5 21.52 -29.16 -54.43
N GLU A 6 22.52 -29.78 -53.79
CA GLU A 6 22.83 -31.24 -53.66
C GLU A 6 24.09 -31.32 -52.74
N VAL A 7 24.21 -32.08 -51.65
CA VAL A 7 23.83 -33.46 -51.26
C VAL A 7 24.80 -34.54 -51.79
N LEU A 8 25.73 -34.94 -50.94
CA LEU A 8 26.43 -36.23 -50.96
C LEU A 8 26.50 -36.77 -49.52
N THR A 9 26.30 -38.08 -49.35
CA THR A 9 26.14 -38.74 -48.04
C THR A 9 26.89 -40.06 -47.96
N ALA A 10 27.70 -40.24 -46.91
CA ALA A 10 28.35 -41.51 -46.51
C ALA A 10 29.33 -42.10 -47.57
N GLU A 11 30.25 -43.02 -47.26
CA GLU A 11 30.36 -44.02 -46.18
C GLU A 11 31.77 -44.06 -45.52
N PRO A 12 31.99 -44.87 -44.45
CA PRO A 12 33.05 -44.59 -43.47
C PRO A 12 34.39 -45.31 -43.71
N VAL A 13 35.42 -44.83 -43.01
CA VAL A 13 36.64 -45.60 -42.70
C VAL A 13 36.64 -45.92 -41.21
N VAL A 14 36.11 -47.10 -40.85
CA VAL A 14 36.31 -47.72 -39.53
C VAL A 14 37.05 -49.02 -39.77
N SER A 15 38.29 -49.11 -39.29
CA SER A 15 39.10 -50.33 -39.33
C SER A 15 39.98 -50.42 -38.10
N GLU A 16 39.99 -51.59 -37.46
CA GLU A 16 40.89 -51.97 -36.36
C GLU A 16 40.74 -51.22 -35.02
N ILE A 17 39.52 -51.23 -34.44
CA ILE A 17 39.38 -51.38 -32.98
C ILE A 17 39.06 -52.84 -32.67
N ALA A 18 40.06 -53.59 -32.21
CA ALA A 18 39.89 -54.94 -31.70
C ALA A 18 40.90 -55.21 -30.56
N ARG A 19 40.38 -55.64 -29.40
CA ARG A 19 41.09 -55.93 -28.14
C ARG A 19 41.54 -54.71 -27.31
N LEU A 20 40.64 -54.24 -26.47
CA LEU A 20 40.94 -54.09 -25.04
C LEU A 20 39.92 -54.91 -24.24
N GLU A 21 40.29 -55.29 -23.02
CA GLU A 21 39.66 -56.39 -22.27
C GLU A 21 38.51 -55.93 -21.34
N ASP A 22 37.87 -56.91 -20.70
CA ASP A 22 36.62 -56.76 -19.95
C ASP A 22 36.78 -55.87 -18.69
N ALA A 23 36.36 -54.60 -18.81
CA ALA A 23 36.18 -53.68 -17.71
C ALA A 23 34.69 -53.65 -17.32
N GLY A 24 34.39 -54.05 -16.08
CA GLY A 24 33.03 -54.28 -15.59
C GLY A 24 32.08 -53.06 -15.64
N PRO A 25 30.77 -53.27 -15.44
CA PRO A 25 29.73 -52.29 -15.77
C PRO A 25 29.92 -50.95 -15.03
N ALA A 26 30.23 -49.91 -15.81
CA ALA A 26 30.34 -48.54 -15.34
C ALA A 26 29.00 -48.07 -14.73
N THR A 27 29.01 -47.69 -13.46
CA THR A 27 27.81 -47.27 -12.72
C THR A 27 27.89 -45.80 -12.34
N GLY A 28 26.74 -45.12 -12.37
CA GLY A 28 26.66 -43.67 -12.15
C GLY A 28 27.34 -42.86 -13.25
N VAL A 29 28.21 -41.93 -12.85
CA VAL A 29 28.73 -40.84 -13.70
C VAL A 29 29.64 -41.35 -14.83
N GLU A 30 30.45 -42.39 -14.57
CA GLU A 30 31.25 -43.05 -15.62
C GLU A 30 30.37 -43.58 -16.76
N GLY A 31 29.30 -44.29 -16.43
CA GLY A 31 28.39 -44.89 -17.42
C GLY A 31 27.62 -43.84 -18.21
N ALA A 32 27.16 -42.77 -17.56
CA ALA A 32 26.46 -41.67 -18.22
C ALA A 32 27.39 -40.82 -19.11
N LEU A 33 28.66 -40.63 -18.74
CA LEU A 33 29.66 -40.02 -19.63
C LEU A 33 30.02 -40.95 -20.80
N ALA A 34 30.14 -42.26 -20.57
CA ALA A 34 30.38 -43.25 -21.62
C ALA A 34 29.26 -43.29 -22.67
N GLU A 35 28.00 -43.21 -22.24
CA GLU A 35 26.83 -43.14 -23.14
C GLU A 35 26.82 -41.84 -23.97
N VAL A 36 27.17 -40.70 -23.37
CA VAL A 36 27.30 -39.44 -24.12
C VAL A 36 28.44 -39.49 -25.13
N LEU A 37 29.55 -40.17 -24.80
CA LEU A 37 30.68 -40.30 -25.73
C LEU A 37 30.34 -41.28 -26.88
N ALA A 38 29.67 -42.39 -26.57
CA ALA A 38 29.13 -43.32 -27.55
C ALA A 38 28.16 -42.62 -28.53
N GLU A 39 27.24 -41.78 -28.03
CA GLU A 39 26.31 -40.97 -28.83
C GLU A 39 27.04 -39.99 -29.79
N VAL A 40 28.19 -39.46 -29.38
CA VAL A 40 28.95 -38.44 -30.14
C VAL A 40 29.97 -39.07 -31.10
N VAL A 41 30.54 -40.23 -30.78
CA VAL A 41 31.48 -40.99 -31.64
C VAL A 41 30.75 -41.93 -32.61
N GLY A 42 29.49 -42.28 -32.34
CA GLY A 42 28.65 -43.10 -33.23
C GLY A 42 28.86 -44.61 -33.08
N VAL A 43 29.22 -45.07 -31.88
CA VAL A 43 29.48 -46.49 -31.56
C VAL A 43 28.55 -46.98 -30.45
N GLU A 44 28.27 -48.29 -30.37
CA GLU A 44 27.34 -48.82 -29.35
C GLU A 44 27.84 -48.65 -27.91
N ARG A 45 29.16 -48.74 -27.69
CA ARG A 45 29.82 -48.58 -26.39
C ARG A 45 31.22 -48.01 -26.56
N VAL A 46 31.69 -47.31 -25.53
CA VAL A 46 33.07 -46.81 -25.38
C VAL A 46 33.63 -47.33 -24.05
N SER A 47 34.88 -47.80 -24.02
CA SER A 47 35.52 -48.21 -22.77
C SER A 47 35.86 -46.99 -21.91
N VAL A 48 35.63 -47.08 -20.60
CA VAL A 48 35.86 -45.94 -19.69
C VAL A 48 37.34 -45.61 -19.48
N GLU A 49 38.24 -46.54 -19.82
CA GLU A 49 39.69 -46.37 -19.72
C GLU A 49 40.33 -45.84 -21.02
N SER A 50 39.63 -45.87 -22.15
CA SER A 50 40.22 -45.48 -23.43
C SER A 50 40.57 -43.99 -23.48
N HIS A 51 41.77 -43.70 -23.96
CA HIS A 51 42.29 -42.35 -24.18
C HIS A 51 41.55 -41.67 -25.33
N PHE A 52 40.92 -40.51 -25.06
CA PHE A 52 40.05 -39.84 -26.03
C PHE A 52 40.73 -39.57 -27.38
N PHE A 53 42.00 -39.18 -27.36
CA PHE A 53 42.73 -38.79 -28.55
C PHE A 53 43.48 -39.96 -29.21
N ASP A 54 44.04 -40.87 -28.43
CA ASP A 54 44.98 -41.89 -28.94
C ASP A 54 44.32 -43.26 -29.17
N ASP A 55 43.38 -43.68 -28.30
CA ASP A 55 42.69 -44.98 -28.44
C ASP A 55 41.38 -44.85 -29.23
N LEU A 56 40.71 -43.69 -29.14
CA LEU A 56 39.43 -43.43 -29.81
C LEU A 56 39.56 -42.53 -31.04
N GLY A 57 40.75 -41.95 -31.28
CA GLY A 57 41.01 -41.05 -32.42
C GLY A 57 40.15 -39.78 -32.44
N ALA A 58 39.52 -39.39 -31.33
CA ALA A 58 38.52 -38.33 -31.31
C ALA A 58 39.18 -36.94 -31.32
N ASP A 59 38.88 -36.14 -32.35
CA ASP A 59 39.46 -34.80 -32.49
C ASP A 59 38.88 -33.76 -31.52
N SER A 60 39.45 -32.55 -31.53
CA SER A 60 39.03 -31.45 -30.67
C SER A 60 37.60 -30.95 -30.94
N MET A 61 37.05 -31.19 -32.13
CA MET A 61 35.67 -30.87 -32.48
C MET A 61 34.70 -31.94 -31.97
N VAL A 62 35.04 -33.23 -32.09
CA VAL A 62 34.30 -34.34 -31.47
C VAL A 62 34.26 -34.16 -29.95
N MET A 63 35.39 -33.84 -29.32
CA MET A 63 35.47 -33.56 -27.89
C MET A 63 34.76 -32.26 -27.48
N ALA A 64 34.73 -31.22 -28.31
CA ALA A 64 33.92 -30.03 -28.07
C ALA A 64 32.40 -30.33 -28.16
N GLN A 65 31.99 -31.20 -29.09
CA GLN A 65 30.61 -31.70 -29.18
C GLN A 65 30.24 -32.52 -27.94
N PHE A 66 31.12 -33.42 -27.49
CA PHE A 66 30.98 -34.16 -26.23
C PHE A 66 30.77 -33.20 -25.05
N CYS A 67 31.65 -32.21 -24.85
CA CYS A 67 31.50 -31.18 -23.81
C CYS A 67 30.19 -30.37 -23.94
N ALA A 68 29.64 -30.20 -25.14
CA ALA A 68 28.37 -29.51 -25.37
C ALA A 68 27.13 -30.42 -25.21
N ARG A 69 27.31 -31.75 -25.27
CA ARG A 69 26.29 -32.78 -25.04
C ARG A 69 26.17 -33.11 -23.55
N VAL A 70 27.31 -33.27 -22.86
CA VAL A 70 27.40 -33.44 -21.40
C VAL A 70 26.69 -32.29 -20.67
N ARG A 71 26.97 -31.03 -21.06
CA ARG A 71 26.28 -29.82 -20.53
C ARG A 71 24.78 -29.70 -20.83
N LYS A 72 24.16 -30.72 -21.45
CA LYS A 72 22.71 -30.80 -21.72
C LYS A 72 22.04 -32.03 -21.10
N ARG A 73 22.76 -32.84 -20.32
CA ARG A 73 22.19 -33.97 -19.58
C ARG A 73 22.23 -33.68 -18.08
N ASP A 74 21.06 -33.69 -17.45
CA ASP A 74 20.91 -33.45 -16.01
C ASP A 74 21.70 -34.48 -15.18
N GLY A 75 22.33 -34.03 -14.10
CA GLY A 75 23.13 -34.86 -13.19
C GLY A 75 24.59 -35.10 -13.61
N LEU A 76 24.98 -34.77 -14.85
CA LEU A 76 26.39 -34.78 -15.27
C LEU A 76 27.10 -33.46 -14.90
N PRO A 77 28.42 -33.50 -14.64
CA PRO A 77 29.21 -32.30 -14.36
C PRO A 77 29.48 -31.51 -15.65
N SER A 78 29.60 -30.18 -15.56
CA SER A 78 29.94 -29.33 -16.70
C SER A 78 31.43 -29.42 -17.04
N VAL A 79 31.79 -30.23 -18.03
CA VAL A 79 33.16 -30.39 -18.55
C VAL A 79 33.50 -29.37 -19.64
N SER A 80 34.74 -28.87 -19.67
CA SER A 80 35.31 -28.04 -20.74
C SER A 80 36.42 -28.76 -21.50
N MET A 81 36.75 -28.28 -22.71
CA MET A 81 37.81 -28.86 -23.54
C MET A 81 39.20 -28.87 -22.87
N LYS A 82 39.46 -27.94 -21.94
CA LYS A 82 40.69 -27.93 -21.14
C LYS A 82 40.75 -29.18 -20.25
N ASP A 83 39.63 -29.54 -19.64
CA ASP A 83 39.53 -30.64 -18.68
C ASP A 83 39.66 -31.99 -19.38
N ILE A 84 39.15 -32.10 -20.62
CA ILE A 84 39.39 -33.26 -21.52
C ILE A 84 40.89 -33.49 -21.77
N TYR A 85 41.71 -32.44 -21.91
CA TYR A 85 43.17 -32.58 -22.04
C TYR A 85 43.89 -32.88 -20.72
N GLN A 86 43.28 -32.59 -19.57
CA GLN A 86 43.87 -32.85 -18.25
C GLN A 86 43.45 -34.22 -17.68
N HIS A 87 42.29 -34.74 -18.12
CA HIS A 87 41.70 -36.01 -17.69
C HIS A 87 41.20 -36.77 -18.93
N PRO A 88 42.11 -37.36 -19.72
CA PRO A 88 41.83 -37.78 -21.09
C PRO A 88 41.21 -39.18 -21.24
N THR A 89 40.58 -39.71 -20.18
CA THR A 89 39.79 -40.96 -20.20
C THR A 89 38.49 -40.73 -19.44
N ILE A 90 37.42 -41.49 -19.71
CA ILE A 90 36.13 -41.29 -19.02
C ILE A 90 36.30 -41.51 -17.50
N ARG A 91 37.10 -42.50 -17.07
CA ARG A 91 37.40 -42.77 -15.66
C ARG A 91 38.14 -41.62 -15.00
N SER A 92 39.22 -41.12 -15.60
CA SER A 92 39.97 -39.99 -15.04
C SER A 92 39.10 -38.72 -14.98
N LEU A 93 38.25 -38.51 -15.98
CA LEU A 93 37.31 -37.39 -16.05
C LEU A 93 36.21 -37.48 -14.98
N ALA A 94 35.59 -38.65 -14.80
CA ALA A 94 34.58 -38.91 -13.76
C ALA A 94 35.16 -38.89 -12.34
N THR A 95 36.45 -39.19 -12.19
CA THR A 95 37.19 -39.12 -10.91
C THR A 95 37.55 -37.67 -10.56
N ALA A 96 37.95 -36.86 -11.54
CA ALA A 96 38.22 -35.42 -11.36
C ALA A 96 36.93 -34.61 -11.19
N PHE A 97 35.87 -35.01 -11.87
CA PHE A 97 34.54 -34.41 -11.80
C PHE A 97 33.51 -35.47 -11.36
N PRO A 98 33.47 -35.84 -10.06
CA PRO A 98 32.33 -36.56 -9.54
C PRO A 98 31.07 -35.74 -9.82
N GLY A 99 30.09 -36.37 -10.49
CA GLY A 99 28.86 -35.72 -10.94
C GLY A 99 28.06 -35.12 -9.78
N VAL A 100 27.18 -34.18 -10.09
CA VAL A 100 26.62 -33.23 -9.13
C VAL A 100 25.72 -33.93 -8.10
N THR A 101 26.32 -34.42 -7.02
CA THR A 101 25.65 -34.41 -5.71
C THR A 101 25.28 -32.95 -5.42
N PRO A 102 24.02 -32.66 -5.04
CA PRO A 102 23.65 -31.30 -4.70
C PRO A 102 24.52 -30.84 -3.53
N ALA A 103 25.23 -29.72 -3.71
CA ALA A 103 25.88 -29.04 -2.60
C ALA A 103 24.83 -28.83 -1.49
N PRO A 104 25.17 -29.04 -0.20
CA PRO A 104 24.22 -28.81 0.88
C PRO A 104 23.57 -27.44 0.70
N VAL A 105 22.24 -27.36 0.78
CA VAL A 105 21.50 -26.12 0.48
C VAL A 105 22.01 -24.95 1.32
N GLU A 106 22.47 -25.23 2.55
CA GLU A 106 23.22 -24.28 3.40
C GLU A 106 24.44 -23.66 2.70
N GLY A 107 25.30 -24.47 2.06
CA GLY A 107 26.53 -24.00 1.41
C GLY A 107 26.26 -23.12 0.19
N GLY A 108 25.35 -23.54 -0.70
CA GLY A 108 24.98 -22.73 -1.86
C GLY A 108 24.28 -21.42 -1.48
N PHE A 109 23.48 -21.40 -0.41
CA PHE A 109 22.97 -20.15 0.17
C PHE A 109 24.08 -19.30 0.81
N ALA A 110 25.04 -19.90 1.54
CA ALA A 110 26.15 -19.16 2.14
C ALA A 110 27.02 -18.46 1.08
N GLU A 111 27.31 -19.11 -0.05
CA GLU A 111 28.03 -18.51 -1.17
C GLU A 111 27.27 -17.34 -1.81
N VAL A 112 25.97 -17.50 -2.08
CA VAL A 112 25.17 -16.40 -2.66
C VAL A 112 25.10 -15.21 -1.70
N LEU A 113 24.98 -15.45 -0.39
CA LEU A 113 24.92 -14.37 0.58
C LEU A 113 26.28 -13.66 0.75
N ALA A 114 27.38 -14.41 0.74
CA ALA A 114 28.74 -13.86 0.71
C ALA A 114 28.94 -12.92 -0.49
N GLU A 115 28.51 -13.35 -1.69
CA GLU A 115 28.55 -12.56 -2.93
C GLU A 115 27.69 -11.28 -2.87
N VAL A 116 26.53 -11.32 -2.21
CA VAL A 116 25.63 -10.16 -2.06
C VAL A 116 26.17 -9.16 -1.04
N VAL A 117 26.68 -9.63 0.09
CA VAL A 117 27.16 -8.80 1.20
C VAL A 117 28.57 -8.26 0.93
N GLY A 118 29.34 -8.90 0.04
CA GLY A 118 30.69 -8.48 -0.32
C GLY A 118 31.77 -8.98 0.64
N VAL A 119 31.59 -10.18 1.19
CA VAL A 119 32.50 -10.83 2.16
C VAL A 119 32.95 -12.19 1.64
N GLU A 120 34.08 -12.70 2.12
CA GLU A 120 34.62 -13.99 1.63
C GLU A 120 33.76 -15.19 2.04
N ARG A 121 33.21 -15.18 3.26
CA ARG A 121 32.34 -16.24 3.82
C ARG A 121 31.30 -15.64 4.76
N VAL A 122 30.18 -16.34 4.92
CA VAL A 122 29.12 -16.04 5.90
C VAL A 122 28.85 -17.29 6.74
N SER A 123 28.63 -17.15 8.05
CA SER A 123 28.25 -18.26 8.92
C SER A 123 26.81 -18.69 8.65
N VAL A 124 26.56 -20.00 8.56
CA VAL A 124 25.22 -20.53 8.29
C VAL A 124 24.21 -20.31 9.43
N GLU A 125 24.72 -20.04 10.64
CA GLU A 125 23.91 -19.73 11.82
C GLU A 125 23.65 -18.23 12.03
N SER A 126 24.36 -17.35 11.32
CA SER A 126 24.19 -15.91 11.51
C SER A 126 22.80 -15.45 11.11
N HIS A 127 22.19 -14.65 11.98
CA HIS A 127 20.89 -14.04 11.76
C HIS A 127 21.01 -12.93 10.71
N PHE A 128 20.21 -13.00 9.63
CA PHE A 128 20.33 -12.08 8.49
C PHE A 128 20.25 -10.60 8.89
N PHE A 129 19.37 -10.27 9.83
CA PHE A 129 19.10 -8.90 10.25
C PHE A 129 20.09 -8.46 11.34
N ASP A 130 20.03 -9.13 12.49
CA ASP A 130 20.77 -8.81 13.72
C ASP A 130 22.30 -9.00 13.58
N ASP A 131 22.78 -10.13 13.03
CA ASP A 131 24.23 -10.41 12.97
C ASP A 131 24.90 -9.82 11.72
N LEU A 132 24.20 -9.84 10.58
CA LEU A 132 24.76 -9.43 9.28
C LEU A 132 24.37 -8.00 8.86
N GLY A 133 23.44 -7.36 9.58
CA GLY A 133 22.94 -6.01 9.25
C GLY A 133 22.25 -5.93 7.88
N ALA A 134 21.71 -7.04 7.38
CA ALA A 134 21.10 -7.08 6.05
C ALA A 134 19.72 -6.39 6.06
N ASP A 135 19.50 -5.49 5.10
CA ASP A 135 18.17 -4.91 4.86
C ASP A 135 17.40 -5.71 3.80
N SER A 136 16.13 -5.36 3.57
CA SER A 136 15.30 -6.06 2.59
C SER A 136 15.77 -5.91 1.13
N MET A 137 16.68 -4.98 0.82
CA MET A 137 17.28 -4.84 -0.52
C MET A 137 18.46 -5.79 -0.69
N VAL A 138 19.30 -5.97 0.34
CA VAL A 138 20.29 -7.07 0.42
C VAL A 138 19.57 -8.42 0.27
N MET A 139 18.47 -8.62 0.99
CA MET A 139 17.69 -9.85 0.94
C MET A 139 16.96 -10.05 -0.41
N ALA A 140 16.45 -9.00 -1.04
CA ALA A 140 15.89 -9.09 -2.39
C ALA A 140 16.95 -9.47 -3.45
N GLN A 141 18.17 -8.93 -3.34
CA GLN A 141 19.30 -9.32 -4.20
C GLN A 141 19.76 -10.76 -3.95
N PHE A 142 19.72 -11.23 -2.70
CA PHE A 142 19.97 -12.62 -2.35
C PHE A 142 18.92 -13.54 -2.99
N CYS A 143 17.62 -13.27 -2.79
CA CYS A 143 16.52 -13.96 -3.47
C CYS A 143 16.69 -14.01 -5.00
N ALA A 144 17.03 -12.87 -5.62
CA ALA A 144 17.19 -12.75 -7.07
C ALA A 144 18.40 -13.54 -7.61
N ARG A 145 19.48 -13.66 -6.84
CA ARG A 145 20.65 -14.50 -7.19
C ARG A 145 20.43 -15.98 -6.92
N VAL A 146 19.76 -16.34 -5.82
CA VAL A 146 19.36 -17.73 -5.54
C VAL A 146 18.52 -18.29 -6.70
N ARG A 147 17.54 -17.52 -7.19
CA ARG A 147 16.74 -17.88 -8.38
C ARG A 147 17.52 -17.99 -9.70
N LYS A 148 18.80 -17.61 -9.74
CA LYS A 148 19.70 -17.70 -10.91
C LYS A 148 20.77 -18.79 -10.77
N ARG A 149 20.77 -19.56 -9.68
CA ARG A 149 21.67 -20.72 -9.48
C ARG A 149 20.86 -22.01 -9.53
N ASP A 150 21.16 -22.84 -10.51
CA ASP A 150 20.55 -24.17 -10.65
C ASP A 150 20.85 -25.05 -9.43
N GLY A 151 19.87 -25.88 -9.05
CA GLY A 151 19.98 -26.78 -7.89
C GLY A 151 19.60 -26.18 -6.53
N LEU A 152 19.43 -24.86 -6.40
CA LEU A 152 18.92 -24.25 -5.16
C LEU A 152 17.39 -24.08 -5.18
N PRO A 153 16.69 -24.31 -4.04
CA PRO A 153 15.27 -24.03 -3.93
C PRO A 153 15.02 -22.51 -3.93
N SER A 154 13.95 -22.09 -4.62
CA SER A 154 13.56 -20.68 -4.70
C SER A 154 13.18 -20.12 -3.32
N VAL A 155 13.69 -18.93 -3.00
CA VAL A 155 13.48 -18.23 -1.73
C VAL A 155 12.65 -16.97 -1.96
N SER A 156 11.61 -16.75 -1.14
CA SER A 156 10.88 -15.47 -1.07
C SER A 156 11.30 -14.64 0.15
N MET A 157 11.02 -13.34 0.11
CA MET A 157 11.25 -12.44 1.25
C MET A 157 10.45 -12.86 2.51
N LYS A 158 9.32 -13.55 2.34
CA LYS A 158 8.48 -14.10 3.42
C LYS A 158 9.18 -15.27 4.13
N ASP A 159 9.95 -16.07 3.40
CA ASP A 159 10.70 -17.20 3.96
C ASP A 159 11.90 -16.71 4.77
N ILE A 160 12.62 -15.69 4.27
CA ILE A 160 13.76 -15.07 4.95
C ILE A 160 13.36 -14.47 6.31
N TYR A 161 12.24 -13.72 6.38
CA TYR A 161 11.76 -13.19 7.66
C TYR A 161 11.28 -14.28 8.63
N ARG A 162 10.85 -15.45 8.11
CA ARG A 162 10.34 -16.56 8.92
C ARG A 162 11.44 -17.52 9.39
N TYR A 163 12.50 -17.65 8.62
CA TYR A 163 13.64 -18.55 8.84
C TYR A 163 14.94 -17.74 8.68
N PRO A 164 15.29 -16.91 9.68
CA PRO A 164 16.22 -15.80 9.49
C PRO A 164 17.71 -16.17 9.60
N SER A 165 18.07 -17.43 9.40
CA SER A 165 19.46 -17.90 9.22
C SER A 165 19.54 -18.86 8.04
N ILE A 166 20.72 -19.01 7.42
CA ILE A 166 20.90 -19.94 6.29
C ILE A 166 20.51 -21.37 6.68
N ARG A 167 20.88 -21.83 7.88
CA ARG A 167 20.51 -23.14 8.43
C ARG A 167 19.00 -23.31 8.55
N SER A 168 18.32 -22.36 9.18
CA SER A 168 16.86 -22.45 9.38
C SER A 168 16.10 -22.38 8.04
N LEU A 169 16.56 -21.54 7.10
CA LEU A 169 16.01 -21.41 5.75
C LEU A 169 16.23 -22.69 4.92
N ALA A 170 17.45 -23.23 4.93
CA ALA A 170 17.78 -24.48 4.25
C ALA A 170 17.01 -25.66 4.83
N ALA A 171 16.88 -25.79 6.16
CA ALA A 171 16.12 -26.84 6.81
C ALA A 171 14.62 -26.77 6.46
N ALA A 172 14.04 -25.56 6.48
CA ALA A 172 12.64 -25.34 6.09
C ALA A 172 12.37 -25.70 4.62
N LEU A 173 13.30 -25.39 3.71
CA LEU A 173 13.16 -25.68 2.28
C LEU A 173 13.58 -27.10 1.89
N SER A 174 14.43 -27.77 2.67
CA SER A 174 14.79 -29.19 2.48
C SER A 174 13.62 -30.14 2.71
N GLY A 175 12.63 -29.74 3.53
CA GLY A 175 11.36 -30.45 3.64
C GLY A 175 10.45 -30.32 2.41
N SER A 176 10.76 -29.40 1.50
CA SER A 176 9.99 -29.10 0.28
C SER A 176 10.67 -29.57 -1.01
N THR A 177 11.38 -30.71 -0.95
CA THR A 177 11.74 -31.49 -2.14
C THR A 177 10.52 -31.63 -3.06
N PRO A 178 10.59 -31.19 -4.34
CA PRO A 178 9.49 -31.41 -5.27
C PRO A 178 9.25 -32.91 -5.38
N ALA A 179 8.02 -33.35 -5.09
CA ALA A 179 7.64 -34.74 -5.33
C ALA A 179 7.80 -35.02 -6.84
N ALA A 180 8.80 -35.84 -7.20
CA ALA A 180 9.08 -36.28 -8.56
C ALA A 180 8.06 -37.30 -9.07
N GLY A 181 6.77 -37.00 -8.85
CA GLY A 181 5.67 -37.69 -9.49
C GLY A 181 5.69 -37.34 -10.97
N GLY A 182 6.06 -38.32 -11.80
CA GLY A 182 6.14 -38.21 -13.25
C GLY A 182 4.77 -38.05 -13.93
N SER A 183 4.08 -36.95 -13.65
CA SER A 183 3.13 -36.40 -14.62
C SER A 183 3.95 -35.85 -15.77
N THR A 184 3.77 -36.39 -16.97
CA THR A 184 4.30 -35.78 -18.19
C THR A 184 3.96 -34.30 -18.21
N ALA A 185 4.93 -33.48 -18.58
CA ALA A 185 4.76 -32.04 -18.73
C ALA A 185 3.81 -31.79 -19.92
N THR A 186 2.51 -31.83 -19.66
CA THR A 186 1.50 -31.32 -20.57
C THR A 186 1.79 -29.84 -20.72
N ALA A 187 2.48 -29.46 -21.79
CA ALA A 187 2.96 -28.11 -22.01
C ALA A 187 1.83 -27.12 -21.73
N THR A 188 2.04 -26.24 -20.74
CA THR A 188 1.07 -25.19 -20.40
C THR A 188 0.71 -24.47 -21.69
N ALA A 189 -0.56 -24.56 -22.10
CA ALA A 189 -1.02 -24.00 -23.36
C ALA A 189 -0.51 -22.55 -23.44
N PRO A 190 0.29 -22.21 -24.48
CA PRO A 190 1.09 -21.00 -24.46
C PRO A 190 0.18 -19.82 -24.20
N VAL A 191 0.53 -19.00 -23.20
CA VAL A 191 -0.24 -17.79 -22.88
C VAL A 191 -0.31 -16.98 -24.17
N GLU A 192 -1.51 -16.87 -24.73
CA GLU A 192 -1.72 -16.32 -26.06
C GLU A 192 -1.49 -14.80 -26.01
N VAL A 193 -0.21 -14.42 -26.10
CA VAL A 193 0.23 -13.02 -26.15
C VAL A 193 -0.45 -12.41 -27.37
N ALA A 194 -1.43 -11.54 -27.12
CA ALA A 194 -2.24 -10.99 -28.19
C ALA A 194 -1.33 -10.27 -29.18
N THR A 195 -1.39 -10.69 -30.45
CA THR A 195 -0.46 -10.20 -31.47
C THR A 195 -0.38 -8.65 -31.45
N PRO A 196 0.80 -8.04 -31.61
CA PRO A 196 0.93 -6.59 -31.58
C PRO A 196 -0.01 -5.93 -32.59
N VAL A 197 -0.81 -4.95 -32.17
CA VAL A 197 -1.71 -4.26 -33.11
C VAL A 197 -0.91 -3.36 -34.06
N PRO A 198 -1.29 -3.28 -35.35
CA PRO A 198 -0.68 -2.35 -36.28
C PRO A 198 -0.77 -0.91 -35.79
N THR A 199 0.29 -0.12 -36.02
CA THR A 199 0.35 1.30 -35.60
C THR A 199 -0.83 2.11 -36.16
N ALA A 200 -1.30 1.81 -37.38
CA ALA A 200 -2.49 2.42 -37.97
C ALA A 200 -3.77 2.17 -37.15
N GLN A 201 -3.94 0.99 -36.55
CA GLN A 201 -5.09 0.66 -35.71
C GLN A 201 -5.04 1.40 -34.37
N TYR A 202 -3.85 1.50 -33.76
CA TYR A 202 -3.61 2.30 -32.55
C TYR A 202 -3.90 3.79 -32.79
N LEU A 203 -3.44 4.36 -33.90
CA LEU A 203 -3.71 5.74 -34.29
C LEU A 203 -5.19 5.98 -34.61
N LEU A 204 -5.85 5.07 -35.32
CA LEU A 204 -7.28 5.13 -35.59
C LEU A 204 -8.12 5.08 -34.30
N CYS A 205 -7.74 4.25 -33.33
CA CYS A 205 -8.37 4.23 -32.00
C CYS A 205 -8.25 5.61 -31.32
N GLY A 206 -7.06 6.21 -31.30
CA GLY A 206 -6.85 7.55 -30.76
C GLY A 206 -7.65 8.64 -31.49
N ALA A 207 -7.72 8.58 -32.82
CA ALA A 207 -8.50 9.51 -33.64
C ALA A 207 -10.00 9.41 -33.32
N LEU A 208 -10.55 8.19 -33.20
CA LEU A 208 -11.95 7.97 -32.82
C LEU A 208 -12.25 8.46 -31.39
N GLN A 209 -11.32 8.30 -30.45
CA GLN A 209 -11.43 8.83 -29.09
C GLN A 209 -11.45 10.37 -29.09
N VAL A 210 -10.60 11.03 -29.89
CA VAL A 210 -10.59 12.50 -30.06
C VAL A 210 -11.86 12.99 -30.74
N LEU A 211 -12.32 12.34 -31.81
CA LEU A 211 -13.56 12.71 -32.50
C LEU A 211 -14.78 12.58 -31.57
N PHE A 212 -14.84 11.53 -30.75
CA PHE A 212 -15.87 11.39 -29.72
C PHE A 212 -15.78 12.51 -28.67
N TYR A 213 -14.59 12.79 -28.14
CA TYR A 213 -14.40 13.85 -27.15
C TYR A 213 -14.73 15.25 -27.71
N LEU A 214 -14.29 15.58 -28.94
CA LEU A 214 -14.62 16.83 -29.61
C LEU A 214 -16.13 16.94 -29.84
N GLY A 215 -16.78 15.91 -30.40
CA GLY A 215 -18.22 15.88 -30.61
C GLY A 215 -19.01 15.96 -29.30
N TYR A 216 -18.53 15.34 -28.22
CA TYR A 216 -19.10 15.46 -26.88
C TYR A 216 -18.90 16.87 -26.29
N SER A 217 -17.75 17.51 -26.52
CA SER A 217 -17.50 18.89 -26.09
C SER A 217 -18.36 19.91 -26.87
N TYR A 218 -18.55 19.69 -28.17
CA TYR A 218 -19.46 20.48 -29.01
C TYR A 218 -20.89 20.30 -28.56
N ALA A 219 -21.32 19.04 -28.33
CA ALA A 219 -22.61 18.76 -27.74
C ALA A 219 -22.74 19.50 -26.40
N VAL A 220 -21.83 19.35 -25.44
CA VAL A 220 -21.85 20.03 -24.13
C VAL A 220 -21.87 21.58 -24.24
N ALA A 221 -21.27 22.19 -25.26
CA ALA A 221 -21.32 23.64 -25.48
C ALA A 221 -22.65 24.12 -26.10
N VAL A 222 -23.17 23.39 -27.11
CA VAL A 222 -24.55 23.56 -27.61
C VAL A 222 -25.57 23.18 -26.53
N VAL A 223 -25.13 22.42 -25.52
CA VAL A 223 -25.83 22.02 -24.27
C VAL A 223 -25.37 22.90 -23.09
N ALA A 224 -24.85 24.10 -23.38
CA ALA A 224 -24.70 25.21 -22.44
C ALA A 224 -25.54 26.43 -22.86
N VAL A 225 -25.33 26.90 -24.09
CA VAL A 225 -25.72 28.23 -24.60
C VAL A 225 -27.22 28.55 -24.51
N ARG A 226 -28.09 27.87 -25.27
CA ARG A 226 -29.54 28.20 -25.36
C ARG A 226 -30.35 28.01 -24.06
N GLY A 227 -29.70 27.63 -22.96
CA GLY A 227 -30.30 27.55 -21.63
C GLY A 227 -29.63 28.44 -20.59
N PHE A 228 -28.47 29.02 -20.91
CA PHE A 228 -28.30 30.43 -20.58
C PHE A 228 -29.44 31.25 -21.18
N GLU A 229 -29.73 31.10 -22.47
CA GLU A 229 -30.84 31.85 -23.12
C GLU A 229 -32.19 31.53 -22.44
N PHE A 230 -32.51 30.26 -22.16
CA PHE A 230 -33.73 29.87 -21.43
C PHE A 230 -33.83 30.47 -20.02
N VAL A 231 -32.76 30.44 -19.21
CA VAL A 231 -32.73 30.95 -17.83
C VAL A 231 -32.68 32.48 -17.79
N SER A 232 -31.95 33.10 -18.70
CA SER A 232 -31.78 34.56 -18.78
C SER A 232 -32.96 35.26 -19.46
N ALA A 233 -33.80 34.55 -20.22
CA ALA A 233 -35.10 35.04 -20.71
C ALA A 233 -36.20 35.05 -19.63
N ALA A 234 -35.81 35.10 -18.35
CA ALA A 234 -36.71 35.14 -17.20
C ALA A 234 -37.06 36.58 -16.79
N THR A 235 -38.26 36.77 -16.24
CA THR A 235 -38.75 38.12 -15.87
C THR A 235 -38.54 38.50 -14.39
N GLY A 236 -37.98 37.60 -13.57
CA GLY A 236 -37.65 37.87 -12.17
C GLY A 236 -37.12 36.63 -11.43
N VAL A 237 -36.64 36.79 -10.19
CA VAL A 237 -35.90 35.76 -9.43
C VAL A 237 -36.63 34.41 -9.33
N LEU A 238 -37.95 34.40 -9.12
CA LEU A 238 -38.72 33.14 -9.07
C LEU A 238 -38.75 32.41 -10.43
N ASP A 239 -38.83 33.17 -11.54
CA ASP A 239 -38.80 32.61 -12.89
C ASP A 239 -37.38 32.13 -13.26
N ILE A 240 -36.33 32.90 -12.90
CA ILE A 240 -34.93 32.46 -13.01
C ILE A 240 -34.74 31.12 -12.29
N TYR A 241 -35.19 31.03 -11.02
CA TYR A 241 -35.09 29.84 -10.21
C TYR A 241 -35.85 28.63 -10.79
N LEU A 242 -37.11 28.81 -11.21
CA LEU A 242 -37.93 27.75 -11.78
C LEU A 242 -37.36 27.25 -13.11
N ARG A 243 -36.88 28.15 -13.97
CA ARG A 243 -36.20 27.80 -15.22
C ARG A 243 -34.89 27.08 -14.96
N SER A 244 -34.06 27.54 -14.02
CA SER A 244 -32.84 26.85 -13.61
C SER A 244 -33.13 25.45 -13.06
N ALA A 245 -34.19 25.26 -12.27
CA ALA A 245 -34.58 23.95 -11.74
C ALA A 245 -35.11 23.00 -12.83
N LEU A 246 -35.99 23.49 -13.72
CA LEU A 246 -36.50 22.71 -14.85
C LEU A 246 -35.36 22.30 -15.79
N PHE A 247 -34.53 23.27 -16.20
CA PHE A 247 -33.40 23.00 -17.06
C PHE A 247 -32.42 22.01 -16.39
N ALA A 248 -31.95 22.31 -15.17
CA ALA A 248 -30.92 21.49 -14.55
C ALA A 248 -31.42 20.08 -14.22
N GLY A 249 -32.70 19.91 -13.90
CA GLY A 249 -33.37 18.61 -13.82
C GLY A 249 -33.34 17.86 -15.15
N GLY A 250 -33.60 18.55 -16.26
CA GLY A 250 -33.48 18.02 -17.62
C GLY A 250 -32.07 17.54 -17.96
N THR A 251 -31.03 18.35 -17.76
CA THR A 251 -29.64 17.93 -17.99
C THR A 251 -29.19 16.84 -17.03
N PHE A 252 -29.54 16.92 -15.73
CA PHE A 252 -29.22 15.85 -14.79
C PHE A 252 -29.82 14.52 -15.24
N LEU A 253 -31.10 14.51 -15.66
CA LEU A 253 -31.76 13.33 -16.20
C LEU A 253 -31.09 12.84 -17.49
N ALA A 254 -30.74 13.73 -18.42
CA ALA A 254 -30.03 13.39 -19.66
C ALA A 254 -28.65 12.76 -19.37
N MET A 255 -27.86 13.34 -18.45
CA MET A 255 -26.57 12.78 -18.01
C MET A 255 -26.72 11.45 -17.26
N CYS A 256 -27.83 11.24 -16.55
CA CYS A 256 -28.15 9.95 -15.93
C CYS A 256 -28.47 8.87 -16.97
N LEU A 257 -29.29 9.21 -17.99
CA LEU A 257 -29.78 8.26 -19.00
C LEU A 257 -28.79 7.98 -20.13
N LEU A 258 -28.01 8.97 -20.57
CA LEU A 258 -27.11 8.85 -21.73
C LEU A 258 -26.14 7.64 -21.60
N PRO A 259 -25.45 7.40 -20.47
CA PRO A 259 -24.56 6.24 -20.34
C PRO A 259 -25.31 4.90 -20.33
N ILE A 260 -26.57 4.88 -19.86
CA ILE A 260 -27.43 3.69 -19.86
C ILE A 260 -27.82 3.36 -21.31
N LEU A 261 -28.33 4.34 -22.05
CA LEU A 261 -28.68 4.20 -23.46
C LEU A 261 -27.46 3.83 -24.31
N ALA A 262 -26.31 4.49 -24.09
CA ALA A 262 -25.06 4.17 -24.77
C ALA A 262 -24.59 2.74 -24.49
N LYS A 263 -24.67 2.24 -23.25
CA LYS A 263 -24.34 0.84 -22.92
C LYS A 263 -25.26 -0.13 -23.68
N TRP A 264 -26.57 0.07 -23.64
CA TRP A 264 -27.52 -0.84 -24.29
C TRP A 264 -27.46 -0.80 -25.81
N LEU A 265 -27.19 0.36 -26.42
CA LEU A 265 -27.04 0.53 -27.87
C LEU A 265 -25.68 0.04 -28.40
N LEU A 266 -24.57 0.41 -27.73
CA LEU A 266 -23.21 0.16 -28.22
C LEU A 266 -22.61 -1.16 -27.75
N VAL A 267 -23.16 -1.82 -26.73
CA VAL A 267 -22.66 -3.09 -26.18
C VAL A 267 -23.77 -4.12 -25.99
N GLY A 268 -24.97 -3.72 -25.54
CA GLY A 268 -26.05 -4.65 -25.21
C GLY A 268 -25.86 -5.26 -23.83
N ARG A 269 -25.78 -6.59 -23.71
CA ARG A 269 -25.40 -7.30 -22.47
C ARG A 269 -23.92 -7.64 -22.50
N TRP A 270 -23.21 -7.34 -21.42
CA TRP A 270 -21.85 -7.84 -21.20
C TRP A 270 -21.85 -9.37 -21.10
N LYS A 271 -20.82 -9.99 -21.67
CA LYS A 271 -20.51 -11.42 -21.61
C LYS A 271 -19.08 -11.57 -21.09
N ALA A 272 -18.73 -12.75 -20.59
CA ALA A 272 -17.32 -13.10 -20.39
C ALA A 272 -16.66 -13.30 -21.76
N GLN A 273 -15.61 -12.54 -22.07
CA GLN A 273 -14.93 -12.51 -23.37
C GLN A 273 -13.57 -11.79 -23.28
N ARG A 274 -12.76 -11.92 -24.32
CA ARG A 274 -11.51 -11.14 -24.51
C ARG A 274 -11.72 -10.08 -25.58
N ILE A 275 -11.45 -8.81 -25.25
CA ILE A 275 -11.53 -7.67 -26.16
C ILE A 275 -10.10 -7.14 -26.40
N ARG A 276 -9.54 -7.37 -27.59
CA ARG A 276 -8.21 -6.87 -27.96
C ARG A 276 -8.14 -5.35 -27.85
N ILE A 277 -7.18 -4.84 -27.09
CA ILE A 277 -7.02 -3.40 -26.83
C ILE A 277 -6.72 -2.69 -28.16
N TRP A 278 -7.12 -1.41 -28.27
CA TRP A 278 -7.02 -0.58 -29.48
C TRP A 278 -7.88 -1.04 -30.69
N SER A 279 -8.67 -2.11 -30.56
CA SER A 279 -9.63 -2.54 -31.60
C SER A 279 -10.91 -1.67 -31.63
N PRO A 280 -11.74 -1.75 -32.69
CA PRO A 280 -13.06 -1.10 -32.70
C PRO A 280 -14.01 -1.58 -31.58
N ALA A 281 -13.86 -2.82 -31.12
CA ALA A 281 -14.57 -3.32 -29.95
C ALA A 281 -14.06 -2.67 -28.64
N TYR A 282 -12.75 -2.42 -28.56
CA TYR A 282 -12.17 -1.63 -27.47
C TYR A 282 -12.62 -0.16 -27.48
N VAL A 283 -12.80 0.48 -28.65
CA VAL A 283 -13.38 1.83 -28.74
C VAL A 283 -14.79 1.87 -28.15
N ARG A 284 -15.64 0.87 -28.46
CA ARG A 284 -16.99 0.73 -27.87
C ARG A 284 -16.94 0.55 -26.36
N PHE A 285 -16.03 -0.30 -25.88
CA PHE A 285 -15.77 -0.50 -24.44
C PHE A 285 -15.32 0.80 -23.74
N TRP A 286 -14.34 1.51 -24.30
CA TRP A 286 -13.80 2.75 -23.76
C TRP A 286 -14.85 3.88 -23.71
N LEU A 287 -15.68 4.01 -24.75
CA LEU A 287 -16.73 5.03 -24.83
C LEU A 287 -17.76 4.81 -23.72
N VAL A 288 -18.24 3.58 -23.55
CA VAL A 288 -19.15 3.23 -22.45
C VAL A 288 -18.49 3.40 -21.09
N LYS A 289 -17.22 2.99 -20.92
CA LYS A 289 -16.46 3.23 -19.67
C LYS A 289 -16.39 4.70 -19.30
N THR A 290 -16.06 5.56 -20.27
CA THR A 290 -15.89 7.00 -20.07
C THR A 290 -17.22 7.65 -19.69
N LEU A 291 -18.31 7.35 -20.42
CA LEU A 291 -19.65 7.86 -20.10
C LEU A 291 -20.17 7.37 -18.74
N VAL A 292 -19.88 6.13 -18.35
CA VAL A 292 -20.35 5.55 -17.09
C VAL A 292 -19.52 6.05 -15.89
N ARG A 293 -18.19 6.14 -16.00
CA ARG A 293 -17.33 6.77 -14.98
C ARG A 293 -17.67 8.27 -14.77
N ALA A 294 -18.14 8.96 -15.81
CA ALA A 294 -18.56 10.37 -15.74
C ALA A 294 -19.99 10.59 -15.21
N ASN A 295 -20.76 9.54 -14.89
CA ASN A 295 -22.17 9.68 -14.53
C ASN A 295 -22.39 10.31 -13.13
N PRO A 296 -23.26 11.32 -13.00
CA PRO A 296 -23.44 12.05 -11.74
C PRO A 296 -24.02 11.20 -10.59
N LEU A 297 -24.58 10.01 -10.86
CA LEU A 297 -25.13 9.11 -9.85
C LEU A 297 -24.04 8.50 -8.94
N VAL A 298 -22.74 8.65 -9.27
CA VAL A 298 -21.63 8.34 -8.36
C VAL A 298 -21.64 9.20 -7.09
N MET A 299 -22.25 10.40 -7.12
CA MET A 299 -22.44 11.23 -5.92
C MET A 299 -23.36 10.56 -4.87
N PHE A 300 -24.20 9.62 -5.32
CA PHE A 300 -25.21 8.90 -4.54
C PHE A 300 -24.73 7.53 -4.03
N VAL A 301 -23.43 7.21 -4.11
CA VAL A 301 -22.83 6.02 -3.51
C VAL A 301 -23.20 5.88 -2.02
N GLY A 302 -23.54 4.66 -1.59
CA GLY A 302 -24.14 4.38 -0.28
C GLY A 302 -25.67 4.55 -0.21
N SER A 303 -26.34 4.97 -1.29
CA SER A 303 -27.81 5.15 -1.36
C SER A 303 -28.50 4.09 -2.25
N PRO A 304 -29.84 3.94 -2.15
CA PRO A 304 -30.62 3.12 -3.07
C PRO A 304 -30.60 3.59 -4.54
N LEU A 305 -30.34 4.88 -4.82
CA LEU A 305 -30.30 5.39 -6.20
C LEU A 305 -29.13 4.81 -6.99
N TYR A 306 -27.97 4.67 -6.35
CA TYR A 306 -26.80 4.03 -6.97
C TYR A 306 -27.06 2.54 -7.29
N VAL A 307 -27.78 1.83 -6.43
CA VAL A 307 -28.20 0.44 -6.69
C VAL A 307 -29.22 0.35 -7.84
N LEU A 308 -30.11 1.33 -8.00
CA LEU A 308 -31.02 1.39 -9.15
C LEU A 308 -30.27 1.68 -10.46
N TYR A 309 -29.26 2.55 -10.44
CA TYR A 309 -28.40 2.84 -11.58
C TYR A 309 -27.65 1.59 -12.07
N LEU A 310 -27.00 0.87 -11.15
CA LEU A 310 -26.30 -0.37 -11.46
C LEU A 310 -27.23 -1.45 -12.06
N ARG A 311 -28.46 -1.57 -11.54
CA ARG A 311 -29.49 -2.46 -12.13
C ARG A 311 -29.92 -2.02 -13.52
N ALA A 312 -30.10 -0.72 -13.77
CA ALA A 312 -30.48 -0.20 -15.07
C ALA A 312 -29.39 -0.42 -16.14
N LEU A 313 -28.13 -0.49 -15.72
CA LEU A 313 -27.01 -0.93 -16.57
C LEU A 313 -26.90 -2.46 -16.70
N GLY A 314 -27.57 -3.26 -15.87
CA GLY A 314 -27.67 -4.73 -16.00
C GLY A 314 -27.30 -5.56 -14.75
N ALA A 315 -26.80 -4.94 -13.68
CA ALA A 315 -26.27 -5.67 -12.52
C ALA A 315 -27.37 -6.37 -11.69
N ARG A 316 -27.12 -7.63 -11.32
CA ARG A 316 -28.07 -8.48 -10.58
C ARG A 316 -27.92 -8.27 -9.07
N ILE A 317 -28.38 -7.11 -8.59
CA ILE A 317 -28.29 -6.72 -7.17
C ILE A 317 -29.60 -6.99 -6.42
N GLY A 318 -29.52 -7.73 -5.32
CA GLY A 318 -30.63 -8.13 -4.45
C GLY A 318 -31.24 -6.99 -3.63
N ARG A 319 -32.31 -7.30 -2.89
CA ARG A 319 -32.97 -6.34 -1.97
C ARG A 319 -32.08 -6.10 -0.74
N GLY A 320 -32.16 -4.92 -0.13
CA GLY A 320 -31.43 -4.63 1.12
C GLY A 320 -29.95 -4.25 0.96
N ALA A 321 -29.25 -4.79 -0.05
CA ALA A 321 -27.81 -4.62 -0.29
C ALA A 321 -27.36 -3.14 -0.38
N VAL A 322 -26.10 -2.90 0.00
CA VAL A 322 -25.51 -1.56 0.14
C VAL A 322 -24.07 -1.55 -0.40
N ILE A 323 -23.75 -0.57 -1.25
CA ILE A 323 -22.43 -0.42 -1.89
C ILE A 323 -21.90 0.98 -1.58
N PHE A 324 -20.74 1.04 -0.92
CA PHE A 324 -20.07 2.28 -0.50
C PHE A 324 -18.83 2.64 -1.33
N SER A 325 -18.35 1.75 -2.21
CA SER A 325 -17.22 2.03 -3.11
C SER A 325 -17.60 2.98 -4.25
N LYS A 326 -16.59 3.75 -4.71
CA LYS A 326 -16.66 4.57 -5.92
C LYS A 326 -16.11 3.85 -7.16
N HIS A 327 -15.31 2.79 -7.00
CA HIS A 327 -14.82 1.99 -8.12
C HIS A 327 -16.01 1.30 -8.80
N PHE A 328 -16.07 1.37 -10.12
CA PHE A 328 -17.31 1.10 -10.85
C PHE A 328 -17.27 -0.27 -11.57
N PRO A 329 -18.28 -1.14 -11.37
CA PRO A 329 -18.39 -2.42 -12.07
C PRO A 329 -18.83 -2.22 -13.53
N LEU A 330 -17.90 -1.90 -14.42
CA LEU A 330 -18.20 -1.56 -15.82
C LEU A 330 -19.00 -2.66 -16.54
N CYS A 331 -18.58 -3.92 -16.37
CA CYS A 331 -19.21 -5.07 -17.01
C CYS A 331 -20.43 -5.56 -16.20
N THR A 332 -21.36 -4.65 -15.93
CA THR A 332 -22.50 -4.77 -15.01
C THR A 332 -23.29 -6.08 -15.08
N ASP A 333 -23.62 -6.62 -16.27
CA ASP A 333 -24.40 -7.87 -16.38
C ASP A 333 -23.70 -9.10 -15.73
N LEU A 334 -22.37 -9.02 -15.59
CA LEU A 334 -21.52 -10.04 -14.98
C LEU A 334 -21.44 -9.90 -13.44
N LEU A 335 -21.87 -8.76 -12.88
CA LEU A 335 -21.95 -8.55 -11.43
C LEU A 335 -23.25 -9.12 -10.86
N THR A 336 -23.12 -10.03 -9.89
CA THR A 336 -24.23 -10.55 -9.07
C THR A 336 -23.96 -10.25 -7.60
N VAL A 337 -24.94 -9.67 -6.90
CA VAL A 337 -24.85 -9.31 -5.49
C VAL A 337 -26.14 -9.72 -4.79
N GLY A 338 -26.09 -10.64 -3.84
CA GLY A 338 -27.27 -11.16 -3.16
C GLY A 338 -27.95 -10.14 -2.22
N PRO A 339 -29.11 -10.50 -1.65
CA PRO A 339 -29.82 -9.64 -0.71
C PRO A 339 -29.00 -9.30 0.53
N ASP A 340 -29.18 -8.11 1.10
CA ASP A 340 -28.53 -7.63 2.33
C ASP A 340 -26.98 -7.69 2.38
N THR A 341 -26.32 -7.89 1.23
CA THR A 341 -24.86 -7.85 1.09
C THR A 341 -24.30 -6.42 1.21
N VAL A 342 -23.12 -6.29 1.82
CA VAL A 342 -22.45 -5.02 2.12
C VAL A 342 -21.09 -4.98 1.43
N ILE A 343 -20.86 -3.96 0.60
CA ILE A 343 -19.56 -3.65 0.01
C ILE A 343 -19.08 -2.31 0.58
N ARG A 344 -17.93 -2.29 1.26
CA ARG A 344 -17.30 -1.10 1.85
C ARG A 344 -16.89 -0.05 0.80
N LYS A 345 -16.35 1.08 1.28
CA LYS A 345 -15.69 2.05 0.40
C LYS A 345 -14.38 1.46 -0.15
N ASP A 346 -13.93 2.01 -1.27
CA ASP A 346 -12.64 1.69 -1.90
C ASP A 346 -12.39 0.19 -2.18
N THR A 347 -13.46 -0.61 -2.34
CA THR A 347 -13.42 -1.98 -2.87
C THR A 347 -13.39 -1.95 -4.41
N PHE A 348 -12.54 -2.75 -5.05
CA PHE A 348 -12.50 -2.97 -6.50
C PHE A 348 -13.29 -4.23 -6.87
N PHE A 349 -14.15 -4.13 -7.88
CA PHE A 349 -14.98 -5.23 -8.40
C PHE A 349 -15.44 -4.93 -9.84
N SER A 350 -14.49 -4.51 -10.69
CA SER A 350 -14.78 -3.89 -11.99
C SER A 350 -15.44 -4.83 -13.02
N CYS A 351 -15.43 -6.15 -12.78
CA CYS A 351 -15.84 -7.22 -13.71
C CYS A 351 -15.05 -7.24 -15.03
N TYR A 352 -13.88 -6.59 -15.05
CA TYR A 352 -12.87 -6.70 -16.10
C TYR A 352 -11.46 -6.46 -15.53
N ARG A 353 -10.45 -6.93 -16.27
CA ARG A 353 -9.03 -6.59 -16.10
C ARG A 353 -8.35 -6.45 -17.46
N ALA A 354 -7.23 -5.74 -17.54
CA ALA A 354 -6.33 -5.76 -18.69
C ALA A 354 -5.18 -6.75 -18.44
N ARG A 355 -4.91 -7.64 -19.41
CA ARG A 355 -3.82 -8.62 -19.39
C ARG A 355 -3.30 -8.83 -20.81
N SER A 356 -1.97 -8.80 -21.00
CA SER A 356 -1.29 -9.22 -22.25
C SER A 356 -1.92 -8.68 -23.56
N GLY A 357 -2.31 -7.39 -23.59
CA GLY A 357 -2.90 -6.74 -24.77
C GLY A 357 -4.41 -6.95 -24.99
N VAL A 358 -5.11 -7.64 -24.09
CA VAL A 358 -6.58 -7.77 -24.09
C VAL A 358 -7.20 -7.20 -22.81
N ILE A 359 -8.46 -6.77 -22.92
CA ILE A 359 -9.37 -6.67 -21.79
C ILE A 359 -10.05 -8.03 -21.62
N GLU A 360 -9.89 -8.67 -20.47
CA GLU A 360 -10.64 -9.85 -20.08
C GLU A 360 -11.84 -9.39 -19.24
N THR A 361 -13.05 -9.81 -19.61
CA THR A 361 -14.28 -9.55 -18.84
C THR A 361 -14.79 -10.84 -18.21
N GLY A 362 -15.26 -10.79 -16.96
CA GLY A 362 -15.72 -11.99 -16.24
C GLY A 362 -16.59 -11.69 -15.01
N PRO A 363 -17.28 -12.72 -14.49
CA PRO A 363 -18.22 -12.60 -13.38
C PRO A 363 -17.59 -12.28 -12.03
N VAL A 364 -18.35 -11.59 -11.19
CA VAL A 364 -18.12 -11.47 -9.75
C VAL A 364 -19.45 -11.77 -9.06
N THR A 365 -19.49 -12.83 -8.23
CA THR A 365 -20.75 -13.37 -7.68
C THR A 365 -20.74 -13.42 -6.16
N LEU A 366 -21.46 -12.49 -5.52
CA LEU A 366 -21.64 -12.43 -4.07
C LEU A 366 -23.03 -12.97 -3.68
N GLY A 367 -23.07 -13.90 -2.73
CA GLY A 367 -24.30 -14.44 -2.13
C GLY A 367 -25.07 -13.42 -1.27
N ARG A 368 -26.03 -13.90 -0.49
CA ARG A 368 -26.83 -13.10 0.46
C ARG A 368 -26.04 -12.77 1.72
N GLY A 369 -26.17 -11.54 2.21
CA GLY A 369 -25.62 -11.10 3.49
C GLY A 369 -24.08 -11.03 3.55
N VAL A 370 -23.40 -11.17 2.42
CA VAL A 370 -21.92 -11.17 2.34
C VAL A 370 -21.38 -9.84 2.84
N PHE A 371 -20.24 -9.88 3.53
CA PHE A 371 -19.49 -8.68 3.92
C PHE A 371 -18.19 -8.60 3.11
N VAL A 372 -17.99 -7.49 2.39
CA VAL A 372 -16.76 -7.20 1.66
C VAL A 372 -16.06 -5.99 2.29
N GLY A 373 -14.85 -6.23 2.80
CA GLY A 373 -14.01 -5.25 3.47
C GLY A 373 -13.57 -4.06 2.61
N GLU A 374 -12.98 -3.09 3.29
CA GLU A 374 -12.39 -1.89 2.68
C GLU A 374 -10.99 -2.20 2.14
N TRP A 375 -10.65 -1.65 0.98
CA TRP A 375 -9.48 -2.05 0.19
C TRP A 375 -9.47 -3.56 -0.05
N VAL A 376 -10.60 -4.08 -0.52
CA VAL A 376 -10.67 -5.43 -1.08
C VAL A 376 -10.66 -5.37 -2.60
N VAL A 377 -9.92 -6.28 -3.23
CA VAL A 377 -9.97 -6.50 -4.67
C VAL A 377 -10.67 -7.82 -4.98
N LEU A 378 -11.76 -7.75 -5.74
CA LEU A 378 -12.46 -8.90 -6.29
C LEU A 378 -12.15 -8.96 -7.79
N ASP A 379 -11.24 -9.86 -8.18
CA ASP A 379 -10.92 -10.11 -9.58
C ASP A 379 -12.07 -10.79 -10.33
N ILE A 380 -11.98 -10.86 -11.66
CA ILE A 380 -12.91 -11.66 -12.48
C ILE A 380 -12.86 -13.14 -12.11
N ASP A 381 -13.97 -13.85 -12.34
CA ASP A 381 -14.12 -15.28 -12.05
C ASP A 381 -13.97 -15.61 -10.55
N THR A 382 -14.44 -14.70 -9.68
CA THR A 382 -14.48 -14.87 -8.22
C THR A 382 -15.90 -15.01 -7.68
N SER A 383 -16.04 -15.70 -6.54
CA SER A 383 -17.34 -15.83 -5.86
C SER A 383 -17.26 -15.88 -4.33
N MET A 384 -18.37 -15.57 -3.68
CA MET A 384 -18.53 -15.61 -2.22
C MET A 384 -19.90 -16.17 -1.85
N GLY A 385 -19.95 -17.24 -1.06
CA GLY A 385 -21.18 -17.92 -0.63
C GLY A 385 -22.02 -17.11 0.37
N ASP A 386 -23.26 -17.54 0.59
CA ASP A 386 -24.19 -16.94 1.56
C ASP A 386 -23.55 -16.73 2.94
N GLY A 387 -23.72 -15.56 3.54
CA GLY A 387 -23.22 -15.26 4.89
C GLY A 387 -21.69 -15.17 5.06
N SER A 388 -20.90 -15.35 4.01
CA SER A 388 -19.44 -15.26 4.07
C SER A 388 -18.89 -13.83 4.28
N GLN A 389 -17.60 -13.71 4.58
CA GLN A 389 -16.89 -12.44 4.78
C GLN A 389 -15.52 -12.45 4.11
N ILE A 390 -15.09 -11.28 3.62
CA ILE A 390 -13.69 -10.99 3.33
C ILE A 390 -13.23 -9.74 4.09
N GLY A 391 -12.08 -9.85 4.75
CA GLY A 391 -11.48 -8.81 5.60
C GLY A 391 -11.00 -7.58 4.84
N HIS A 392 -10.48 -6.59 5.56
CA HIS A 392 -9.86 -5.39 4.97
C HIS A 392 -8.51 -5.73 4.29
N ALA A 393 -8.05 -4.90 3.35
CA ALA A 393 -6.73 -5.03 2.71
C ALA A 393 -6.44 -6.46 2.20
N SER A 394 -7.37 -7.03 1.42
CA SER A 394 -7.43 -8.45 1.04
C SER A 394 -7.87 -8.63 -0.42
N ALA A 395 -7.55 -9.75 -1.06
CA ALA A 395 -7.90 -9.98 -2.48
C ALA A 395 -8.42 -11.39 -2.77
N LEU A 396 -9.47 -11.49 -3.59
CA LEU A 396 -9.80 -12.72 -4.30
C LEU A 396 -9.20 -12.65 -5.71
N HIS A 397 -8.26 -13.54 -5.99
CA HIS A 397 -7.69 -13.76 -7.32
C HIS A 397 -8.64 -14.64 -8.15
N ALA A 398 -8.57 -14.54 -9.48
CA ALA A 398 -9.43 -15.31 -10.38
C ALA A 398 -9.45 -16.81 -10.07
N GLY A 399 -10.65 -17.40 -10.01
CA GLY A 399 -10.88 -18.78 -9.60
C GLY A 399 -11.07 -19.00 -8.10
N GLN A 400 -10.80 -18.02 -7.23
CA GLN A 400 -11.09 -18.15 -5.79
C GLN A 400 -12.58 -18.04 -5.49
N ALA A 401 -13.06 -18.94 -4.64
CA ALA A 401 -14.44 -18.99 -4.15
C ALA A 401 -14.45 -19.11 -2.62
N VAL A 402 -15.03 -18.13 -1.93
CA VAL A 402 -15.20 -18.18 -0.46
C VAL A 402 -16.45 -19.00 -0.13
N PRO A 403 -16.37 -20.10 0.65
CA PRO A 403 -17.52 -20.91 1.03
C PRO A 403 -18.56 -20.14 1.86
N ALA A 404 -19.80 -20.64 1.88
CA ALA A 404 -20.86 -20.04 2.68
C ALA A 404 -20.51 -20.03 4.18
N PHE A 405 -20.82 -18.91 4.85
CA PHE A 405 -20.55 -18.65 6.27
C PHE A 405 -19.08 -18.66 6.72
N GLU A 406 -18.11 -18.79 5.80
CA GLU A 406 -16.69 -18.64 6.16
C GLU A 406 -16.23 -17.17 6.13
N ASN A 407 -15.23 -16.86 6.98
CA ASN A 407 -14.51 -15.60 6.98
C ASN A 407 -13.12 -15.82 6.35
N TRP A 408 -12.73 -14.99 5.40
CA TRP A 408 -11.42 -15.05 4.73
C TRP A 408 -10.71 -13.69 4.80
N HIS A 409 -9.39 -13.66 4.74
CA HIS A 409 -8.59 -12.44 4.64
C HIS A 409 -7.21 -12.72 4.03
N GLY A 410 -6.48 -11.69 3.59
CA GLY A 410 -5.19 -11.87 2.92
C GLY A 410 -5.21 -11.51 1.44
N SER A 411 -4.03 -11.43 0.84
CA SER A 411 -3.83 -11.24 -0.59
C SER A 411 -2.73 -12.22 -1.07
N PRO A 412 -3.08 -13.33 -1.76
CA PRO A 412 -4.44 -13.84 -1.99
C PRO A 412 -5.13 -14.18 -0.66
N ALA A 413 -6.46 -14.19 -0.63
CA ALA A 413 -7.18 -14.47 0.61
C ALA A 413 -7.08 -15.94 1.03
N GLU A 414 -6.93 -16.14 2.33
CA GLU A 414 -6.89 -17.40 3.07
C GLU A 414 -8.01 -17.41 4.14
N ARG A 415 -8.41 -18.60 4.62
CA ARG A 415 -9.47 -18.73 5.64
C ARG A 415 -9.01 -18.24 7.02
N THR A 416 -9.88 -17.55 7.76
CA THR A 416 -9.57 -16.97 9.07
C THR A 416 -10.69 -17.15 10.11
N GLY A 417 -10.36 -16.96 11.39
CA GLY A 417 -11.33 -16.87 12.49
C GLY A 417 -11.91 -15.47 12.70
N ALA A 418 -11.25 -14.43 12.17
CA ALA A 418 -11.59 -13.04 12.38
C ALA A 418 -13.00 -12.67 11.88
N ASP A 419 -13.83 -12.06 12.74
CA ASP A 419 -15.15 -11.51 12.36
C ASP A 419 -15.06 -10.01 12.07
N TYR A 420 -15.50 -9.62 10.86
CA TYR A 420 -15.49 -8.24 10.36
C TYR A 420 -16.86 -7.54 10.49
N ARG A 421 -17.93 -8.23 10.90
CA ARG A 421 -19.28 -7.65 11.08
C ARG A 421 -19.49 -6.99 12.45
N GLU A 422 -18.97 -5.78 12.59
CA GLU A 422 -19.01 -5.05 13.88
C GLU A 422 -20.40 -4.59 14.35
N VAL A 423 -21.39 -4.51 13.45
CA VAL A 423 -22.65 -3.81 13.72
C VAL A 423 -23.87 -4.67 13.40
N PRO A 424 -24.76 -4.96 14.38
CA PRO A 424 -25.96 -5.75 14.15
C PRO A 424 -26.97 -4.99 13.28
N ALA A 425 -27.59 -5.71 12.35
CA ALA A 425 -28.65 -5.19 11.48
C ALA A 425 -29.85 -4.67 12.31
N ARG A 426 -30.54 -3.64 11.82
CA ARG A 426 -31.72 -3.05 12.49
C ARG A 426 -32.85 -2.84 11.48
N ARG A 427 -34.09 -3.22 11.82
CA ARG A 427 -35.24 -3.15 10.90
C ARG A 427 -35.43 -1.74 10.30
N VAL A 428 -35.28 -1.62 8.97
CA VAL A 428 -35.50 -0.41 8.17
C VAL A 428 -36.68 -0.65 7.22
N ARG A 429 -37.70 0.21 7.27
CA ARG A 429 -38.85 0.17 6.33
C ARG A 429 -38.45 0.69 4.95
N THR A 430 -39.00 0.13 3.87
CA THR A 430 -38.74 0.54 2.49
C THR A 430 -38.98 2.05 2.26
N TRP A 431 -40.06 2.59 2.85
CA TRP A 431 -40.35 4.04 2.80
C TRP A 431 -39.15 4.89 3.21
N ARG A 432 -38.46 4.55 4.31
CA ARG A 432 -37.28 5.27 4.79
C ARG A 432 -36.11 5.24 3.79
N ARG A 433 -35.95 4.16 3.02
CA ARG A 433 -34.98 4.10 1.91
C ARG A 433 -35.39 5.04 0.77
N VAL A 434 -36.68 5.05 0.40
CA VAL A 434 -37.23 5.91 -0.66
C VAL A 434 -37.19 7.40 -0.29
N SER A 435 -37.68 7.79 0.89
CA SER A 435 -37.66 9.19 1.35
C SER A 435 -36.24 9.74 1.44
N TYR A 436 -35.26 8.94 1.87
CA TYR A 436 -33.85 9.34 1.89
C TYR A 436 -33.32 9.62 0.48
N SER A 437 -33.52 8.70 -0.47
CA SER A 437 -33.18 8.92 -1.89
C SER A 437 -33.86 10.15 -2.46
N LEU A 438 -35.16 10.33 -2.19
CA LEU A 438 -35.97 11.43 -2.70
C LEU A 438 -35.50 12.78 -2.13
N VAL A 439 -35.21 12.85 -0.84
CA VAL A 439 -34.65 14.07 -0.22
C VAL A 439 -33.26 14.38 -0.80
N GLN A 440 -32.36 13.40 -0.95
CA GLN A 440 -31.07 13.64 -1.60
C GLN A 440 -31.22 14.18 -3.03
N LEU A 441 -32.14 13.59 -3.81
CA LEU A 441 -32.38 14.00 -5.20
C LEU A 441 -33.03 15.39 -5.26
N LEU A 442 -34.04 15.67 -4.43
CA LEU A 442 -34.67 16.98 -4.36
C LEU A 442 -33.68 18.05 -3.89
N THR A 443 -32.86 17.83 -2.86
CA THR A 443 -31.83 18.82 -2.47
C THR A 443 -30.84 19.10 -3.61
N LEU A 444 -30.48 18.10 -4.42
CA LEU A 444 -29.67 18.32 -5.61
C LEU A 444 -30.42 19.15 -6.67
N LEU A 445 -31.62 18.73 -7.08
CA LEU A 445 -32.37 19.32 -8.20
C LEU A 445 -33.02 20.68 -7.87
N VAL A 446 -33.33 20.93 -6.60
CA VAL A 446 -34.17 22.06 -6.13
C VAL A 446 -33.33 23.09 -5.35
N VAL A 447 -32.16 22.71 -4.81
CA VAL A 447 -31.27 23.63 -4.08
C VAL A 447 -29.92 23.77 -4.80
N TYR A 448 -29.12 22.71 -4.89
CA TYR A 448 -27.73 22.84 -5.36
C TYR A 448 -27.60 23.19 -6.85
N LEU A 449 -28.35 22.53 -7.74
CA LEU A 449 -28.27 22.83 -9.17
C LEU A 449 -28.89 24.20 -9.56
N PRO A 450 -30.06 24.61 -9.03
CA PRO A 450 -30.61 25.94 -9.34
C PRO A 450 -29.74 27.08 -8.82
N LEU A 451 -29.13 26.93 -7.62
CA LEU A 451 -28.16 27.90 -7.12
C LEU A 451 -26.85 27.90 -7.93
N GLY A 452 -26.40 26.74 -8.42
CA GLY A 452 -25.18 26.65 -9.24
C GLY A 452 -25.31 27.27 -10.63
N ILE A 453 -26.49 27.20 -11.25
CA ILE A 453 -26.76 27.72 -12.61
C ILE A 453 -27.37 29.12 -12.54
N GLY A 454 -28.48 29.27 -11.82
CA GLY A 454 -29.21 30.54 -11.73
C GLY A 454 -28.67 31.50 -10.68
N GLY A 455 -27.90 31.05 -9.70
CA GLY A 455 -27.42 31.91 -8.60
C GLY A 455 -26.55 33.07 -9.07
N VAL A 456 -25.73 32.86 -10.10
CA VAL A 456 -24.94 33.93 -10.73
C VAL A 456 -25.87 34.96 -11.40
N THR A 457 -26.88 34.51 -12.15
CA THR A 457 -27.89 35.37 -12.78
C THR A 457 -28.71 36.13 -11.74
N ILE A 458 -29.07 35.52 -10.61
CA ILE A 458 -29.77 36.16 -9.49
C ILE A 458 -28.90 37.26 -8.86
N VAL A 459 -27.60 37.02 -8.66
CA VAL A 459 -26.67 38.05 -8.16
C VAL A 459 -26.54 39.23 -9.13
N PHE A 460 -26.52 39.00 -10.44
CA PHE A 460 -26.53 40.09 -11.42
C PHE A 460 -27.87 40.84 -11.50
N PHE A 461 -29.00 40.14 -11.29
CA PHE A 461 -30.34 40.73 -11.28
C PHE A 461 -30.56 41.63 -10.05
N GLU A 462 -30.23 41.13 -8.85
CA GLU A 462 -30.38 41.84 -7.58
C GLU A 462 -29.30 42.91 -7.35
N VAL A 463 -28.16 42.82 -8.06
CA VAL A 463 -27.09 43.84 -8.02
C VAL A 463 -26.76 44.34 -9.43
N PRO A 464 -27.60 45.23 -10.03
CA PRO A 464 -27.36 45.75 -11.38
C PRO A 464 -25.99 46.42 -11.57
N ARG A 465 -25.38 46.93 -10.49
CA ARG A 465 -24.01 47.50 -10.51
C ARG A 465 -22.93 46.46 -10.83
N LEU A 466 -23.13 45.19 -10.46
CA LEU A 466 -22.24 44.08 -10.86
C LEU A 466 -22.45 43.72 -12.34
N ALA A 467 -23.70 43.77 -12.83
CA ALA A 467 -23.98 43.56 -14.25
C ALA A 467 -23.36 44.65 -15.13
N THR A 468 -23.40 45.92 -14.71
CA THR A 468 -22.76 47.02 -15.46
C THR A 468 -21.22 46.96 -15.46
N LEU A 469 -20.61 46.30 -14.48
CA LEU A 469 -19.14 46.08 -14.42
C LEU A 469 -18.67 44.90 -15.29
N LEU A 470 -19.59 44.10 -15.82
CA LEU A 470 -19.33 42.91 -16.64
C LEU A 470 -20.12 42.93 -17.96
N GLY A 471 -20.63 44.10 -18.34
CA GLY A 471 -21.35 44.30 -19.60
C GLY A 471 -20.42 44.28 -20.82
N PRO A 472 -20.90 43.84 -22.00
CA PRO A 472 -20.07 43.74 -23.21
C PRO A 472 -19.65 45.12 -23.72
N GLY A 473 -18.35 45.44 -23.58
CA GLY A 473 -17.67 46.52 -24.29
C GLY A 473 -17.08 46.07 -25.63
N PRO A 474 -16.53 46.99 -26.44
CA PRO A 474 -15.93 46.65 -27.73
C PRO A 474 -14.57 45.93 -27.58
N LEU A 475 -14.51 44.65 -27.98
CA LEU A 475 -13.31 43.81 -28.14
C LEU A 475 -12.24 44.01 -27.05
N ALA A 476 -12.65 43.72 -25.82
CA ALA A 476 -11.88 44.04 -24.61
C ALA A 476 -10.53 43.32 -24.54
N LEU A 477 -10.34 42.24 -25.31
CA LEU A 477 -9.07 41.50 -25.43
C LEU A 477 -7.88 42.35 -25.90
N THR A 478 -8.14 43.47 -26.58
CA THR A 478 -7.11 44.44 -27.02
C THR A 478 -6.68 45.41 -25.93
N THR A 479 -7.41 45.48 -24.81
CA THR A 479 -7.26 46.51 -23.78
C THR A 479 -6.66 45.95 -22.49
N TRP A 480 -5.62 46.60 -21.96
CA TRP A 480 -4.94 46.20 -20.71
C TRP A 480 -5.90 46.02 -19.52
N LEU A 481 -6.98 46.80 -19.47
CA LEU A 481 -7.99 46.77 -18.41
C LEU A 481 -8.60 45.36 -18.19
N LEU A 482 -8.92 44.61 -19.25
CA LEU A 482 -9.47 43.26 -19.13
C LEU A 482 -8.53 42.32 -18.37
N TYR A 483 -7.21 42.46 -18.58
CA TYR A 483 -6.22 41.65 -17.88
C TYR A 483 -6.10 42.05 -16.41
N VAL A 484 -6.26 43.33 -16.07
CA VAL A 484 -6.28 43.82 -14.67
C VAL A 484 -7.54 43.34 -13.93
N GLU A 485 -8.71 43.42 -14.58
CA GLU A 485 -9.98 42.95 -14.02
C GLU A 485 -9.98 41.42 -13.83
N ALA A 486 -9.50 40.66 -14.84
CA ALA A 486 -9.29 39.22 -14.72
C ALA A 486 -8.31 38.86 -13.59
N LEU A 487 -7.24 39.65 -13.39
CA LEU A 487 -6.27 39.45 -12.32
C LEU A 487 -6.89 39.67 -10.93
N ALA A 488 -7.63 40.77 -10.76
CA ALA A 488 -8.32 41.10 -9.51
C ALA A 488 -9.42 40.09 -9.18
N ALA A 489 -10.31 39.79 -10.15
CA ALA A 489 -11.39 38.83 -9.97
C ALA A 489 -10.87 37.42 -9.68
N SER A 490 -9.87 36.94 -10.44
CA SER A 490 -9.30 35.60 -10.20
C SER A 490 -8.59 35.51 -8.84
N LEU A 491 -7.92 36.57 -8.38
CA LEU A 491 -7.27 36.60 -7.06
C LEU A 491 -8.29 36.56 -5.92
N VAL A 492 -9.34 37.39 -6.00
CA VAL A 492 -10.41 37.43 -4.98
C VAL A 492 -11.19 36.11 -4.95
N LEU A 493 -11.56 35.54 -6.10
CA LEU A 493 -12.27 34.27 -6.17
C LEU A 493 -11.40 33.10 -5.69
N PHE A 494 -10.11 33.05 -6.05
CA PHE A 494 -9.20 31.99 -5.63
C PHE A 494 -8.94 32.03 -4.12
N LEU A 495 -8.52 33.17 -3.58
CA LEU A 495 -8.23 33.30 -2.14
C LEU A 495 -9.50 33.24 -1.29
N GLY A 496 -10.60 33.86 -1.75
CA GLY A 496 -11.88 33.83 -1.07
C GLY A 496 -12.46 32.42 -0.96
N SER A 497 -12.47 31.65 -2.05
CA SER A 497 -12.95 30.25 -2.03
C SER A 497 -12.04 29.32 -1.22
N LEU A 498 -10.73 29.58 -1.18
CA LEU A 498 -9.78 28.83 -0.34
C LEU A 498 -9.99 29.11 1.15
N LEU A 499 -10.11 30.38 1.55
CA LEU A 499 -10.31 30.74 2.96
C LEU A 499 -11.71 30.32 3.46
N LEU A 500 -12.75 30.54 2.65
CA LEU A 500 -14.11 30.10 2.96
C LEU A 500 -14.22 28.57 2.98
N GLY A 501 -13.62 27.87 2.01
CA GLY A 501 -13.63 26.42 1.93
C GLY A 501 -12.93 25.77 3.13
N LEU A 502 -11.79 26.33 3.55
CA LEU A 502 -11.11 25.92 4.78
C LEU A 502 -12.03 26.13 6.00
N LEU A 503 -12.54 27.36 6.18
CA LEU A 503 -13.43 27.73 7.29
C LEU A 503 -14.65 26.80 7.40
N VAL A 504 -15.34 26.54 6.29
CA VAL A 504 -16.52 25.67 6.23
C VAL A 504 -16.18 24.24 6.68
N ILE A 505 -15.05 23.69 6.20
CA ILE A 505 -14.64 22.31 6.52
C ILE A 505 -14.24 22.16 8.00
N GLY A 506 -13.64 23.19 8.62
CA GLY A 506 -13.34 23.17 10.05
C GLY A 506 -14.55 23.42 10.96
N THR A 507 -15.60 24.09 10.48
CA THR A 507 -16.72 24.54 11.33
C THR A 507 -18.01 23.76 11.13
N VAL A 508 -18.51 23.62 9.90
CA VAL A 508 -19.83 23.01 9.65
C VAL A 508 -19.86 21.51 9.99
N PRO A 509 -18.84 20.69 9.64
CA PRO A 509 -18.76 19.31 10.09
C PRO A 509 -18.72 19.13 11.61
N ARG A 510 -18.14 20.07 12.38
CA ARG A 510 -18.20 20.02 13.87
C ARG A 510 -19.63 20.13 14.37
N VAL A 511 -20.37 21.13 13.90
CA VAL A 511 -21.78 21.36 14.28
C VAL A 511 -22.65 20.18 13.85
N VAL A 512 -22.45 19.65 12.64
CA VAL A 512 -23.17 18.47 12.14
C VAL A 512 -22.83 17.20 12.93
N ASN A 513 -21.60 17.06 13.43
CA ASN A 513 -21.19 15.89 14.23
C ASN A 513 -21.83 15.85 15.63
N LEU A 514 -22.32 16.98 16.19
CA LEU A 514 -22.98 17.01 17.51
C LEU A 514 -24.19 16.06 17.62
N VAL A 515 -24.79 15.67 16.50
CA VAL A 515 -25.93 14.73 16.46
C VAL A 515 -25.50 13.25 16.54
N LEU A 516 -24.20 12.97 16.41
CA LEU A 516 -23.61 11.63 16.38
C LEU A 516 -22.99 11.29 17.75
N THR A 517 -23.69 10.48 18.54
CA THR A 517 -23.12 9.89 19.76
C THR A 517 -22.16 8.74 19.36
N PRO A 518 -20.93 8.69 19.89
CA PRO A 518 -20.04 7.53 19.73
C PRO A 518 -20.66 6.22 20.22
N GLU A 519 -20.22 5.10 19.65
CA GLU A 519 -20.64 3.71 19.90
C GLU A 519 -22.15 3.38 19.71
N LYS A 520 -22.99 4.39 19.52
CA LYS A 520 -24.45 4.26 19.34
C LYS A 520 -24.78 3.75 17.94
N THR A 521 -25.45 2.59 17.86
CA THR A 521 -25.84 2.00 16.57
C THR A 521 -27.08 2.68 15.96
N TYR A 522 -26.86 3.53 14.97
CA TYR A 522 -27.90 4.20 14.21
C TYR A 522 -28.44 3.34 13.06
N ARG A 523 -29.64 3.67 12.55
CA ARG A 523 -30.19 3.09 11.31
C ARG A 523 -29.73 3.92 10.10
N LEU A 524 -29.38 3.26 8.99
CA LEU A 524 -29.08 3.93 7.71
C LEU A 524 -30.28 4.76 7.21
N TYR A 525 -30.06 5.55 6.15
CA TYR A 525 -31.10 6.26 5.40
C TYR A 525 -31.98 7.18 6.26
N GLY A 526 -31.37 8.12 6.98
CA GLY A 526 -32.06 9.13 7.77
C GLY A 526 -31.09 10.18 8.27
N PHE A 527 -31.57 11.18 9.02
CA PHE A 527 -30.79 12.36 9.42
C PHE A 527 -29.37 12.05 9.95
N HIS A 528 -29.22 11.15 10.91
CA HIS A 528 -27.91 10.73 11.43
C HIS A 528 -26.98 10.11 10.37
N PHE A 529 -27.52 9.36 9.41
CA PHE A 529 -26.73 8.80 8.31
C PHE A 529 -26.36 9.87 7.27
N TRP A 530 -27.24 10.85 7.02
CA TRP A 530 -26.92 12.03 6.23
C TRP A 530 -25.80 12.85 6.89
N ALA A 531 -25.91 13.10 8.20
CA ALA A 531 -24.92 13.84 8.99
C ALA A 531 -23.54 13.16 8.94
N HIS A 532 -23.49 11.85 9.16
CA HIS A 532 -22.26 11.06 8.97
C HIS A 532 -21.70 11.20 7.54
N ARG A 533 -22.52 10.92 6.51
CA ARG A 533 -22.08 11.01 5.10
C ARG A 533 -21.74 12.44 4.66
N TYR A 534 -22.16 13.46 5.39
CA TYR A 534 -21.75 14.85 5.20
C TYR A 534 -20.37 15.09 5.83
N VAL A 535 -20.19 14.76 7.12
CA VAL A 535 -18.91 14.87 7.83
C VAL A 535 -17.80 14.17 7.06
N GLU A 536 -18.00 12.88 6.74
CA GLU A 536 -17.08 12.06 5.94
C GLU A 536 -16.67 12.75 4.62
N ARG A 537 -17.64 13.27 3.85
CA ARG A 537 -17.33 13.90 2.55
C ARG A 537 -16.63 15.25 2.69
N ALA A 538 -17.01 16.05 3.70
CA ALA A 538 -16.51 17.40 3.88
C ALA A 538 -15.07 17.41 4.42
N THR A 539 -14.73 16.54 5.38
CA THR A 539 -13.44 16.57 6.09
C THR A 539 -12.32 15.83 5.36
N ASN A 540 -12.64 14.92 4.44
CA ASN A 540 -11.68 14.25 3.55
C ASN A 540 -11.35 15.08 2.29
N SER A 541 -11.08 16.39 2.45
CA SER A 541 -10.80 17.30 1.33
C SER A 541 -9.34 17.23 0.86
N ARG A 542 -9.15 16.61 -0.31
CA ARG A 542 -7.83 16.37 -0.93
C ARG A 542 -7.02 17.64 -1.18
N PHE A 543 -7.67 18.77 -1.46
CA PHE A 543 -6.94 20.01 -1.69
C PHE A 543 -6.11 20.41 -0.46
N TYR A 544 -6.70 20.34 0.74
CA TYR A 544 -6.03 20.75 1.96
C TYR A 544 -5.07 19.69 2.49
N THR A 545 -5.35 18.39 2.31
CA THR A 545 -4.37 17.35 2.67
C THR A 545 -3.15 17.41 1.74
N ASN A 546 -3.32 17.59 0.43
CA ASN A 546 -2.20 17.80 -0.51
C ASN A 546 -1.42 19.10 -0.20
N LEU A 547 -2.11 20.17 0.23
CA LEU A 547 -1.47 21.43 0.58
C LEU A 547 -0.62 21.31 1.86
N PHE A 548 -1.20 20.77 2.94
CA PHE A 548 -0.58 20.76 4.27
C PHE A 548 0.26 19.52 4.56
N GLY A 549 0.07 18.41 3.85
CA GLY A 549 0.87 17.19 3.97
C GLY A 549 2.37 17.42 3.73
N ASP A 550 3.22 16.42 3.96
CA ASP A 550 4.68 16.50 3.76
C ASP A 550 5.31 17.67 4.55
N SER A 551 4.65 18.08 5.64
CA SER A 551 5.00 19.28 6.38
C SER A 551 4.43 19.27 7.79
N SER A 552 5.01 20.05 8.70
CA SER A 552 4.46 20.28 10.04
C SER A 552 3.01 20.76 10.06
N TYR A 553 2.56 21.45 9.01
CA TYR A 553 1.27 22.14 8.98
C TYR A 553 0.07 21.18 8.98
N ILE A 554 0.26 19.93 8.53
CA ILE A 554 -0.79 18.91 8.54
C ILE A 554 -1.27 18.58 9.96
N VAL A 555 -0.40 18.64 10.97
CA VAL A 555 -0.76 18.34 12.36
C VAL A 555 -1.72 19.41 12.89
N GLY A 556 -1.45 20.67 12.55
CA GLY A 556 -2.36 21.79 12.82
C GLY A 556 -3.69 21.60 12.10
N TYR A 557 -3.66 21.26 10.80
CA TYR A 557 -4.87 21.00 10.02
C TYR A 557 -5.71 19.84 10.58
N LEU A 558 -5.12 18.70 10.94
CA LEU A 558 -5.85 17.53 11.43
C LEU A 558 -6.41 17.73 12.84
N ARG A 559 -5.66 18.34 13.77
CA ARG A 559 -6.22 18.79 15.06
C ARG A 559 -7.36 19.78 14.85
N TRP A 560 -7.22 20.65 13.85
CA TRP A 560 -8.27 21.59 13.47
C TRP A 560 -9.43 20.95 12.69
N LEU A 561 -9.31 19.76 12.08
CA LEU A 561 -10.45 18.96 11.64
C LEU A 561 -11.16 18.29 12.82
N GLY A 562 -10.40 17.75 13.77
CA GLY A 562 -10.93 17.07 14.96
C GLY A 562 -10.07 15.91 15.51
N TYR A 563 -8.91 15.61 14.94
CA TYR A 563 -8.03 14.54 15.41
C TYR A 563 -7.44 14.87 16.78
N ASP A 564 -7.39 13.85 17.63
CA ASP A 564 -6.68 13.86 18.89
C ASP A 564 -5.22 13.45 18.64
N LEU A 565 -4.32 14.44 18.64
CA LEU A 565 -2.88 14.29 18.31
C LEU A 565 -1.95 14.67 19.49
N ALA A 566 -2.42 14.66 20.73
CA ALA A 566 -1.68 15.22 21.87
C ALA A 566 -1.05 14.13 22.77
N PRO A 567 0.22 14.28 23.21
CA PRO A 567 1.20 15.31 22.84
C PRO A 567 1.83 15.06 21.45
N VAL A 568 2.12 16.14 20.72
CA VAL A 568 2.74 16.09 19.38
C VAL A 568 4.27 16.05 19.50
N VAL A 569 4.90 14.99 19.00
CA VAL A 569 6.31 15.04 18.56
C VAL A 569 6.33 15.45 17.09
N GLN A 570 6.86 16.63 16.78
CA GLN A 570 6.81 17.21 15.43
C GLN A 570 8.02 16.77 14.60
N THR A 571 7.82 16.02 13.51
CA THR A 571 8.88 15.41 12.70
C THR A 571 9.19 16.18 11.41
N GLY A 572 8.43 17.23 11.11
CA GLY A 572 8.46 17.95 9.84
C GLY A 572 7.70 17.24 8.72
N SER A 573 7.37 15.95 8.88
CA SER A 573 6.58 15.12 7.97
C SER A 573 5.75 14.13 8.81
N ASN A 574 4.86 14.69 9.65
CA ASN A 574 3.99 13.89 10.55
C ASN A 574 2.74 13.35 9.87
N PHE A 575 2.31 13.89 8.73
CA PHE A 575 1.29 13.36 7.82
C PHE A 575 1.53 13.95 6.43
N ALA A 576 1.07 13.26 5.40
CA ALA A 576 1.10 13.69 4.02
C ALA A 576 -0.31 13.69 3.43
N THR A 577 -0.39 13.71 2.11
CA THR A 577 -1.54 14.10 1.30
C THR A 577 -2.76 13.19 1.44
N GLY A 578 -2.60 12.00 2.01
CA GLY A 578 -3.60 10.93 1.95
C GLY A 578 -3.99 10.25 3.25
N VAL A 579 -3.94 10.98 4.35
CA VAL A 579 -4.75 10.64 5.53
C VAL A 579 -6.23 10.79 5.21
N LYS A 580 -7.03 9.76 5.49
CA LYS A 580 -8.50 9.75 5.36
C LYS A 580 -9.17 9.04 6.55
N HIS A 581 -10.45 9.29 6.76
CA HIS A 581 -11.23 8.79 7.91
C HIS A 581 -12.72 8.62 7.55
N ASP A 582 -13.49 7.89 8.37
CA ASP A 582 -14.96 8.00 8.33
C ASP A 582 -15.43 9.25 9.12
N SER A 583 -14.82 9.55 10.27
CA SER A 583 -15.03 10.79 11.06
C SER A 583 -13.72 11.27 11.71
N PRO A 584 -13.35 12.56 11.68
CA PRO A 584 -12.10 13.03 12.29
C PRO A 584 -12.17 13.06 13.83
N TYR A 585 -13.37 13.19 14.41
CA TYR A 585 -13.61 13.39 15.85
C TYR A 585 -13.42 12.13 16.70
N LEU A 586 -13.16 10.99 16.06
CA LEU A 586 -12.93 9.69 16.69
C LEU A 586 -11.63 9.05 16.14
N CYS A 587 -10.69 9.90 15.75
CA CYS A 587 -9.32 9.56 15.41
C CYS A 587 -8.40 9.99 16.56
N SER A 588 -7.69 9.04 17.17
CA SER A 588 -6.65 9.32 18.16
C SER A 588 -5.31 8.70 17.76
N VAL A 589 -4.25 9.48 17.94
CA VAL A 589 -2.89 9.19 17.48
C VAL A 589 -1.93 9.95 18.40
N GLY A 590 -1.14 9.27 19.23
CA GLY A 590 -0.33 9.99 20.23
C GLY A 590 1.13 10.17 19.80
N SER A 591 2.05 9.87 20.71
CA SER A 591 3.40 10.41 20.65
C SER A 591 4.39 9.54 19.88
N GLY A 592 5.46 10.17 19.39
CA GLY A 592 6.42 9.57 18.45
C GLY A 592 5.95 9.50 16.99
N THR A 593 4.69 9.86 16.73
CA THR A 593 4.03 9.89 15.41
C THR A 593 4.86 10.49 14.28
N VAL A 594 5.29 9.71 13.30
CA VAL A 594 5.51 10.17 11.89
C VAL A 594 4.14 10.03 11.17
N VAL A 595 3.91 10.45 9.94
CA VAL A 595 2.91 9.86 9.00
C VAL A 595 3.26 10.44 7.63
N ALA A 596 2.96 9.74 6.55
CA ALA A 596 2.72 10.37 5.26
C ALA A 596 1.28 10.05 4.80
N ASP A 597 1.07 9.27 3.75
CA ASP A 597 -0.24 9.04 3.14
C ASP A 597 -0.70 7.57 3.08
N GLY A 598 -1.96 7.38 2.68
CA GLY A 598 -2.54 6.05 2.49
C GLY A 598 -3.06 5.47 3.80
N LEU A 599 -3.34 6.32 4.77
CA LEU A 599 -3.95 5.94 6.03
C LEU A 599 -5.48 6.04 5.93
N SER A 600 -6.21 4.92 6.04
CA SER A 600 -7.65 4.93 6.31
C SER A 600 -7.94 4.67 7.79
N MET A 601 -8.43 5.68 8.50
CA MET A 601 -9.00 5.51 9.84
C MET A 601 -10.42 4.91 9.68
N LEU A 602 -10.57 3.61 9.95
CA LEU A 602 -11.84 2.91 9.79
C LEU A 602 -12.72 3.05 11.05
N ASN A 603 -13.19 4.27 11.33
CA ASN A 603 -14.01 4.56 12.52
C ASN A 603 -15.53 4.42 12.32
N VAL A 604 -16.02 3.82 11.24
CA VAL A 604 -17.44 3.42 11.11
C VAL A 604 -17.63 1.96 10.74
N GLY A 605 -18.19 1.18 11.66
CA GLY A 605 -18.75 -0.14 11.36
C GLY A 605 -20.11 -0.03 10.67
N VAL A 606 -20.43 -0.95 9.75
CA VAL A 606 -21.66 -0.92 8.93
C VAL A 606 -22.32 -2.29 8.77
N SER A 607 -23.63 -2.29 8.53
CA SER A 607 -24.42 -3.43 8.04
C SER A 607 -25.30 -3.00 6.86
N SER A 608 -26.16 -3.90 6.34
CA SER A 608 -27.14 -3.57 5.29
C SER A 608 -28.22 -2.54 5.71
N THR A 609 -28.29 -2.21 7.00
CA THR A 609 -29.38 -1.41 7.59
C THR A 609 -28.97 -0.47 8.74
N SER A 610 -27.77 -0.61 9.28
CA SER A 610 -27.27 0.16 10.44
C SER A 610 -25.81 0.58 10.28
N PHE A 611 -25.38 1.54 11.09
CA PHE A 611 -23.98 1.94 11.24
C PHE A 611 -23.69 2.33 12.69
N ARG A 612 -22.42 2.29 13.09
CA ARG A 612 -21.90 2.76 14.38
C ARG A 612 -20.63 3.57 14.11
N VAL A 613 -20.47 4.73 14.74
CA VAL A 613 -19.19 5.47 14.74
C VAL A 613 -18.45 5.11 16.02
N SER A 614 -17.21 4.66 15.92
CA SER A 614 -16.43 4.11 17.04
C SER A 614 -15.03 4.71 17.10
N ARG A 615 -14.37 4.74 18.26
CA ARG A 615 -13.01 5.31 18.36
C ARG A 615 -11.97 4.42 17.68
N VAL A 616 -11.12 5.01 16.83
CA VAL A 616 -9.86 4.40 16.37
C VAL A 616 -8.70 5.06 17.12
N SER A 617 -7.80 4.24 17.66
CA SER A 617 -6.55 4.67 18.29
C SER A 617 -5.39 3.86 17.73
N ILE A 618 -4.28 4.52 17.37
CA ILE A 618 -3.21 3.91 16.54
C ILE A 618 -1.83 4.23 17.09
N GLY A 619 -1.04 3.24 17.58
CA GLY A 619 0.44 3.19 17.62
C GLY A 619 1.69 3.60 18.47
N ARG A 620 1.89 3.84 19.79
CA ARG A 620 2.91 4.85 20.21
C ARG A 620 4.33 4.43 19.83
N GLU A 621 5.02 5.24 19.02
CA GLU A 621 6.33 4.95 18.39
C GLU A 621 6.39 3.77 17.37
N ASN A 622 5.23 3.19 17.00
CA ASN A 622 5.01 2.40 15.76
C ASN A 622 5.39 3.18 14.47
N PHE A 623 5.24 2.56 13.29
CA PHE A 623 5.59 3.17 12.00
C PHE A 623 4.86 2.50 10.79
N LEU A 624 3.78 3.10 10.26
CA LEU A 624 2.76 2.56 9.32
C LEU A 624 3.00 2.79 7.81
N GLY A 625 3.42 1.79 7.04
CA GLY A 625 3.74 1.85 5.60
C GLY A 625 2.62 2.31 4.67
N ASN A 626 2.86 2.35 3.36
CA ASN A 626 1.86 2.91 2.44
C ASN A 626 0.56 2.09 2.52
N LEU A 627 -0.60 2.73 2.35
CA LEU A 627 -1.88 2.05 2.17
C LEU A 627 -2.27 1.15 3.37
N ILE A 628 -2.29 1.70 4.60
CA ILE A 628 -2.84 1.02 5.78
C ILE A 628 -4.33 1.35 5.97
N ALA A 629 -5.18 0.32 5.93
CA ALA A 629 -6.55 0.41 6.42
C ALA A 629 -6.58 -0.01 7.89
N TYR A 630 -6.68 0.94 8.82
CA TYR A 630 -6.57 0.67 10.25
C TYR A 630 -7.95 0.58 10.94
N PRO A 631 -8.36 -0.60 11.45
CA PRO A 631 -9.64 -0.84 12.10
C PRO A 631 -9.71 -0.33 13.53
N ALA A 632 -10.92 0.01 14.00
CA ALA A 632 -11.19 0.38 15.39
C ALA A 632 -10.79 -0.72 16.40
N ARG A 633 -10.73 -1.98 15.95
CA ARG A 633 -10.28 -3.16 16.72
C ARG A 633 -8.82 -3.57 16.45
N GLY A 634 -8.00 -2.70 15.85
CA GLY A 634 -6.62 -3.01 15.49
C GLY A 634 -5.77 -3.52 16.66
N ARG A 635 -5.13 -4.68 16.49
CA ARG A 635 -4.35 -5.39 17.52
C ARG A 635 -2.86 -5.01 17.51
N THR A 636 -2.60 -3.72 17.48
CA THR A 636 -1.26 -3.14 17.61
C THR A 636 -1.25 -2.11 18.74
N GLY A 637 -0.39 -2.36 19.74
CA GLY A 637 -0.06 -1.45 20.82
C GLY A 637 1.16 -0.62 20.46
N GLU A 638 2.12 -0.47 21.37
CA GLU A 638 3.28 0.44 21.21
C GLU A 638 4.49 -0.16 20.43
N ASN A 639 5.30 0.71 19.84
CA ASN A 639 6.51 0.47 19.05
C ASN A 639 6.43 -0.61 17.94
N VAL A 640 5.39 -0.60 17.09
CA VAL A 640 5.19 -1.56 15.97
C VAL A 640 5.53 -1.02 14.56
N LEU A 641 6.45 -1.60 13.78
CA LEU A 641 6.58 -1.20 12.36
C LEU A 641 5.50 -1.89 11.51
N LEU A 642 4.45 -1.18 11.11
CA LEU A 642 3.45 -1.70 10.16
C LEU A 642 3.98 -1.47 8.73
N GLY A 643 4.06 -2.52 7.90
CA GLY A 643 4.63 -2.49 6.55
C GLY A 643 3.68 -1.96 5.47
N THR A 644 4.20 -1.67 4.28
CA THR A 644 3.37 -1.25 3.14
C THR A 644 2.32 -2.32 2.79
N LYS A 645 1.07 -1.87 2.57
CA LYS A 645 -0.13 -2.68 2.33
C LYS A 645 -0.39 -3.75 3.41
N VAL A 646 0.16 -3.63 4.63
CA VAL A 646 -0.05 -4.65 5.68
C VAL A 646 -1.51 -4.70 6.12
N LEU A 647 -2.04 -5.92 6.32
CA LEU A 647 -3.33 -6.12 6.96
C LEU A 647 -3.19 -5.88 8.46
N VAL A 648 -3.90 -4.90 9.01
CA VAL A 648 -3.91 -4.69 10.48
C VAL A 648 -4.81 -5.76 11.12
N PRO A 649 -4.28 -6.65 11.99
CA PRO A 649 -5.07 -7.71 12.62
C PRO A 649 -6.14 -7.13 13.57
N ILE A 650 -7.29 -7.79 13.66
CA ILE A 650 -8.41 -7.40 14.57
C ILE A 650 -8.59 -8.36 15.77
N ASP A 651 -7.91 -9.49 15.71
CA ASP A 651 -7.96 -10.62 16.62
C ASP A 651 -6.55 -11.15 16.97
N GLY A 652 -6.49 -12.08 17.91
CA GLY A 652 -5.23 -12.55 18.52
C GLY A 652 -4.62 -11.53 19.50
N LYS A 653 -3.33 -11.72 19.80
CA LYS A 653 -2.56 -10.86 20.71
C LYS A 653 -2.50 -9.41 20.19
N VAL A 654 -2.53 -8.45 21.12
CA VAL A 654 -2.00 -7.11 20.83
C VAL A 654 -0.50 -7.26 20.62
N ARG A 655 0.03 -6.58 19.59
CA ARG A 655 1.43 -6.65 19.20
C ARG A 655 2.13 -5.35 19.52
N GLU A 656 3.31 -5.45 20.11
CA GLU A 656 4.13 -4.33 20.57
C GLU A 656 5.61 -4.64 20.31
N ASN A 657 6.45 -3.62 20.10
CA ASN A 657 7.90 -3.76 19.86
C ASN A 657 8.30 -4.68 18.67
N VAL A 658 7.41 -4.89 17.70
CA VAL A 658 7.63 -5.78 16.53
C VAL A 658 7.33 -5.08 15.21
N GLY A 659 7.90 -5.52 14.11
CA GLY A 659 7.36 -5.22 12.78
C GLY A 659 6.19 -6.14 12.42
N LEU A 660 5.42 -5.75 11.41
CA LEU A 660 4.31 -6.47 10.81
C LEU A 660 4.31 -6.22 9.29
N LEU A 661 4.33 -7.27 8.47
CA LEU A 661 4.37 -7.15 7.02
C LEU A 661 3.35 -8.10 6.35
N GLY A 662 2.82 -7.68 5.20
CA GLY A 662 2.01 -8.53 4.32
C GLY A 662 0.51 -8.62 4.64
N SER A 663 -0.19 -9.40 3.83
CA SER A 663 -1.60 -9.73 3.98
C SER A 663 -1.81 -11.21 3.60
N PRO A 664 -2.11 -12.12 4.56
CA PRO A 664 -2.22 -11.89 5.99
C PRO A 664 -0.89 -11.43 6.63
N SER A 665 -0.97 -10.66 7.71
CA SER A 665 0.22 -10.05 8.33
C SER A 665 1.03 -11.04 9.16
N PHE A 666 2.35 -11.08 8.95
CA PHE A 666 3.30 -11.80 9.80
C PHE A 666 4.24 -10.82 10.52
N GLU A 667 4.78 -11.24 11.67
CA GLU A 667 5.71 -10.42 12.47
C GLU A 667 7.13 -10.44 11.86
N ILE A 668 7.81 -9.30 11.91
CA ILE A 668 9.21 -9.09 11.47
C ILE A 668 9.97 -8.28 12.55
N PRO A 669 11.30 -8.10 12.49
CA PRO A 669 12.00 -7.20 13.42
C PRO A 669 11.48 -5.75 13.36
N ARG A 670 11.45 -5.04 14.50
CA ARG A 670 11.04 -3.62 14.56
C ARG A 670 12.07 -2.68 13.93
N SER A 671 13.34 -3.06 13.93
CA SER A 671 14.48 -2.26 13.48
C SER A 671 15.52 -3.14 12.80
N VAL A 672 16.30 -2.53 11.91
CA VAL A 672 17.57 -3.07 11.39
C VAL A 672 18.62 -1.98 11.58
N ASP A 673 19.72 -2.27 12.29
CA ASP A 673 20.58 -1.25 12.89
C ASP A 673 21.22 -0.26 11.90
N ARG A 674 21.28 -0.59 10.60
CA ARG A 674 21.81 0.30 9.55
C ARG A 674 21.02 1.59 9.32
N ASP A 675 19.72 1.64 9.63
CA ASP A 675 18.94 2.87 9.44
C ASP A 675 19.19 3.93 10.54
N SER A 676 19.88 3.57 11.63
CA SER A 676 20.33 4.50 12.69
C SER A 676 21.30 5.60 12.22
N ARG A 677 21.82 5.50 10.99
CA ARG A 677 22.81 6.43 10.38
C ARG A 677 22.44 7.92 10.55
N PHE A 678 21.15 8.25 10.55
CA PHE A 678 20.66 9.62 10.65
C PHE A 678 20.11 10.00 12.04
N ASP A 679 20.25 9.15 13.06
CA ASP A 679 19.62 9.39 14.38
C ASP A 679 20.18 10.60 15.11
N HIS A 680 21.45 10.95 14.88
CA HIS A 680 22.06 12.20 15.34
C HIS A 680 21.30 13.46 14.87
N LEU A 681 20.49 13.39 13.81
CA LEU A 681 19.66 14.49 13.30
C LEU A 681 18.28 14.57 13.98
N ARG A 682 17.89 13.60 14.81
CA ARG A 682 16.58 13.52 15.49
C ARG A 682 16.55 14.21 16.86
N VAL A 683 17.71 14.59 17.41
CA VAL A 683 17.87 15.06 18.80
C VAL A 683 18.55 16.43 18.89
N GLY A 684 18.37 17.09 20.04
CA GLY A 684 19.07 18.32 20.42
C GLY A 684 18.86 19.52 19.48
N ASP A 685 19.84 20.42 19.45
CA ASP A 685 19.72 21.72 18.79
C ASP A 685 19.89 21.68 17.27
N GLU A 686 20.54 20.65 16.73
CA GLU A 686 20.57 20.45 15.29
C GLU A 686 19.19 20.09 14.75
N PHE A 687 18.49 19.16 15.40
CA PHE A 687 17.10 18.83 15.07
C PHE A 687 16.21 20.08 15.09
N ARG A 688 16.23 20.86 16.17
CA ARG A 688 15.44 22.11 16.29
C ARG A 688 15.73 23.09 15.15
N ARG A 689 17.01 23.29 14.81
CA ARG A 689 17.44 24.19 13.72
C ARG A 689 17.03 23.66 12.33
N ARG A 690 17.18 22.36 12.06
CA ARG A 690 16.82 21.72 10.79
C ARG A 690 15.31 21.69 10.58
N LEU A 691 14.52 21.35 11.60
CA LEU A 691 13.06 21.39 11.56
C LEU A 691 12.54 22.81 11.28
N ALA A 692 13.10 23.84 11.93
CA ALA A 692 12.76 25.23 11.65
C ALA A 692 13.11 25.64 10.21
N ALA A 693 14.23 25.16 9.65
CA ALA A 693 14.61 25.41 8.26
C ALA A 693 13.69 24.68 7.26
N LYS A 694 13.34 23.42 7.53
CA LYS A 694 12.36 22.63 6.78
C LYS A 694 11.01 23.34 6.74
N ASN A 695 10.52 23.84 7.87
CA ASN A 695 9.25 24.55 7.95
C ASN A 695 9.23 25.83 7.09
N ARG A 696 10.33 26.60 7.07
CA ARG A 696 10.46 27.75 6.15
C ARG A 696 10.45 27.33 4.68
N HIS A 697 11.12 26.24 4.32
CA HIS A 697 11.09 25.71 2.95
C HIS A 697 9.69 25.18 2.56
N ASN A 698 8.98 24.54 3.48
CA ASN A 698 7.64 24.01 3.25
C ASN A 698 6.60 25.13 3.15
N ALA A 699 6.70 26.19 3.97
CA ALA A 699 5.90 27.41 3.80
C ALA A 699 6.13 28.07 2.42
N ALA A 700 7.39 28.23 2.00
CA ALA A 700 7.72 28.77 0.67
C ALA A 700 7.21 27.87 -0.47
N THR A 701 7.21 26.55 -0.27
CA THR A 701 6.70 25.57 -1.24
C THR A 701 5.16 25.60 -1.32
N ILE A 702 4.46 25.76 -0.19
CA ILE A 702 3.02 25.99 -0.13
C ILE A 702 2.67 27.31 -0.83
N GLY A 703 3.37 28.40 -0.54
CA GLY A 703 3.19 29.68 -1.22
C GLY A 703 3.38 29.59 -2.74
N LEU A 704 4.43 28.89 -3.19
CA LEU A 704 4.66 28.61 -4.61
C LEU A 704 3.52 27.76 -5.21
N ARG A 705 2.99 26.77 -4.48
CA ARG A 705 1.88 25.94 -5.00
C ARG A 705 0.59 26.75 -5.14
N LEU A 706 0.32 27.65 -4.20
CA LEU A 706 -0.83 28.57 -4.28
C LEU A 706 -0.67 29.56 -5.44
N LEU A 707 0.53 30.15 -5.60
CA LEU A 707 0.86 31.04 -6.72
C LEU A 707 0.65 30.34 -8.08
N VAL A 708 1.20 29.13 -8.24
CA VAL A 708 1.06 28.31 -9.47
C VAL A 708 -0.40 27.91 -9.72
N SER A 709 -1.15 27.56 -8.67
CA SER A 709 -2.58 27.22 -8.80
C SER A 709 -3.42 28.43 -9.20
N TRP A 710 -3.12 29.61 -8.65
CA TRP A 710 -3.76 30.88 -9.03
C TRP A 710 -3.39 31.33 -10.45
N VAL A 711 -2.14 31.19 -10.89
CA VAL A 711 -1.73 31.54 -12.26
C VAL A 711 -2.47 30.68 -13.29
N LEU A 712 -2.69 29.38 -13.03
CA LEU A 712 -3.55 28.55 -13.86
C LEU A 712 -5.02 29.04 -13.83
N PHE A 713 -5.55 29.38 -12.66
CA PHE A 713 -6.92 29.88 -12.51
C PHE A 713 -7.14 31.23 -13.20
N PHE A 714 -6.16 32.13 -13.15
CA PHE A 714 -6.12 33.38 -13.92
C PHE A 714 -6.09 33.10 -15.43
N GLY A 715 -5.23 32.19 -15.90
CA GLY A 715 -5.21 31.79 -17.31
C GLY A 715 -6.54 31.22 -17.80
N ILE A 716 -7.19 30.37 -17.00
CA ILE A 716 -8.54 29.85 -17.27
C ILE A 716 -9.59 30.99 -17.26
N THR A 717 -9.45 31.97 -16.37
CA THR A 717 -10.34 33.16 -16.30
C THR A 717 -10.20 34.01 -17.57
N VAL A 718 -8.97 34.26 -18.04
CA VAL A 718 -8.71 35.00 -19.29
C VAL A 718 -9.27 34.24 -20.50
N ILE A 719 -9.11 32.91 -20.58
CA ILE A 719 -9.70 32.10 -21.66
C ILE A 719 -11.24 32.13 -21.61
N ALA A 720 -11.85 32.13 -20.42
CA ALA A 720 -13.30 32.23 -20.27
C ALA A 720 -13.83 33.60 -20.70
N LEU A 721 -13.17 34.70 -20.31
CA LEU A 721 -13.52 36.05 -20.75
C LEU A 721 -13.33 36.22 -22.27
N ALA A 722 -12.26 35.66 -22.83
CA ALA A 722 -12.04 35.62 -24.28
C ALA A 722 -13.15 34.85 -25.03
N ALA A 723 -13.68 33.78 -24.43
CA ALA A 723 -14.82 33.06 -24.98
C ALA A 723 -16.07 33.94 -25.04
N THR A 724 -16.31 34.74 -24.00
CA THR A 724 -17.44 35.69 -23.94
C THR A 724 -17.29 36.84 -24.94
N ASP A 725 -16.11 37.45 -25.07
CA ASP A 725 -15.81 38.53 -26.04
C ASP A 725 -15.97 38.03 -27.49
N LEU A 726 -15.47 36.83 -27.80
CA LEU A 726 -15.58 36.19 -29.12
C LEU A 726 -16.93 35.51 -29.39
N TYR A 727 -17.83 35.41 -28.40
CA TYR A 727 -19.12 34.72 -28.55
C TYR A 727 -19.98 35.35 -29.65
N ALA A 728 -19.98 36.69 -29.76
CA ALA A 728 -20.73 37.41 -30.78
C ALA A 728 -20.26 37.13 -32.23
N LEU A 729 -19.02 36.67 -32.41
CA LEU A 729 -18.44 36.33 -33.72
C LEU A 729 -18.51 34.83 -34.05
N LEU A 730 -18.32 33.97 -33.04
CA LEU A 730 -18.14 32.53 -33.23
C LEU A 730 -19.31 31.67 -32.72
N GLY A 731 -20.29 32.26 -32.03
CA GLY A 731 -21.41 31.55 -31.43
C GLY A 731 -20.94 30.45 -30.48
N GLU A 732 -21.59 29.28 -30.52
CA GLU A 732 -21.25 28.12 -29.69
C GLU A 732 -19.78 27.65 -29.85
N TRP A 733 -19.12 27.91 -30.99
CA TRP A 733 -17.72 27.53 -31.21
C TRP A 733 -16.73 28.25 -30.29
N SER A 734 -17.05 29.47 -29.81
CA SER A 734 -16.22 30.18 -28.83
C SER A 734 -16.01 29.35 -27.55
N ILE A 735 -17.07 28.74 -27.04
CA ILE A 735 -17.08 27.92 -25.82
C ILE A 735 -16.42 26.56 -26.07
N VAL A 736 -16.59 25.99 -27.26
CA VAL A 736 -15.89 24.75 -27.66
C VAL A 736 -14.38 24.97 -27.74
N LEU A 737 -13.94 26.05 -28.40
CA LEU A 737 -12.54 26.43 -28.48
C LEU A 737 -11.97 26.72 -27.08
N ALA A 738 -12.69 27.45 -26.24
CA ALA A 738 -12.28 27.76 -24.88
C ALA A 738 -12.16 26.52 -23.99
N THR A 739 -13.12 25.59 -24.05
CA THR A 739 -13.09 24.34 -23.26
C THR A 739 -11.92 23.45 -23.68
N ASN A 740 -11.65 23.35 -24.99
CA ASN A 740 -10.50 22.60 -25.51
C ASN A 740 -9.17 23.29 -25.21
N ALA A 741 -9.10 24.63 -25.28
CA ALA A 741 -7.94 25.41 -24.86
C ALA A 741 -7.67 25.24 -23.35
N ILE A 742 -8.69 25.30 -22.49
CA ILE A 742 -8.56 25.06 -21.04
C ILE A 742 -7.99 23.66 -20.77
N LEU A 743 -8.43 22.61 -21.48
CA LEU A 743 -7.86 21.27 -21.34
C LEU A 743 -6.38 21.23 -21.74
N LEU A 744 -6.04 21.72 -22.94
CA LEU A 744 -4.69 21.68 -23.48
C LEU A 744 -3.72 22.55 -22.66
N VAL A 745 -4.14 23.75 -22.26
CA VAL A 745 -3.39 24.64 -21.37
C VAL A 745 -3.22 24.01 -19.99
N THR A 746 -4.25 23.38 -19.41
CA THR A 746 -4.11 22.69 -18.11
C THR A 746 -3.08 21.56 -18.17
N ILE A 747 -3.11 20.75 -19.23
CA ILE A 747 -2.16 19.65 -19.43
C ILE A 747 -0.74 20.20 -19.63
N GLY A 748 -0.56 21.13 -20.57
CA GLY A 748 0.75 21.74 -20.86
C GLY A 748 1.33 22.50 -19.68
N TYR A 749 0.50 23.23 -18.94
CA TYR A 749 0.90 23.96 -17.73
C TYR A 749 1.35 23.01 -16.62
N GLN A 750 0.63 21.93 -16.34
CA GLN A 750 1.08 20.92 -15.37
C GLN A 750 2.43 20.31 -15.76
N VAL A 751 2.64 20.00 -17.05
CA VAL A 751 3.92 19.50 -17.56
C VAL A 751 5.05 20.53 -17.35
N VAL A 752 4.82 21.79 -17.70
CA VAL A 752 5.80 22.87 -17.49
C VAL A 752 6.08 23.08 -16.00
N VAL A 753 5.07 23.02 -15.13
CA VAL A 753 5.20 23.17 -13.67
C VAL A 753 6.02 22.03 -13.04
N GLU A 754 5.68 20.77 -13.33
CA GLU A 754 6.42 19.63 -12.77
C GLU A 754 7.89 19.69 -13.22
N ARG A 755 8.13 19.91 -14.53
CA ARG A 755 9.47 20.05 -15.09
C ARG A 755 10.22 21.26 -14.52
N ALA A 756 9.57 22.41 -14.35
CA ALA A 756 10.21 23.59 -13.75
C ALA A 756 10.58 23.36 -12.28
N SER A 757 9.78 22.60 -11.53
CA SER A 757 10.09 22.24 -10.13
C SER A 757 11.42 21.47 -10.00
N THR A 758 11.74 20.62 -11.00
CA THR A 758 13.01 19.88 -11.09
C THR A 758 14.08 20.61 -11.94
N ARG A 759 13.86 21.89 -12.29
CA ARG A 759 14.74 22.72 -13.14
C ARG A 759 15.00 22.12 -14.53
N PHE A 760 14.00 21.46 -15.11
CA PHE A 760 14.03 20.71 -16.36
C PHE A 760 15.05 19.55 -16.39
N ARG A 761 15.53 19.13 -15.21
CA ARG A 761 16.39 17.96 -15.02
C ARG A 761 15.57 16.81 -14.44
N GLY A 762 16.03 15.57 -14.61
CA GLY A 762 15.42 14.43 -13.91
C GLY A 762 15.82 14.40 -12.44
N VAL A 763 14.90 13.94 -11.57
CA VAL A 763 15.23 13.42 -10.23
C VAL A 763 16.23 12.28 -10.38
N ARG A 764 17.15 12.13 -9.43
CA ARG A 764 18.14 11.03 -9.38
C ARG A 764 17.79 10.08 -8.24
N PRO A 765 18.16 8.79 -8.32
CA PRO A 765 18.23 7.91 -7.16
C PRO A 765 19.00 8.60 -6.02
N THR A 766 18.42 8.60 -4.83
CA THR A 766 18.88 9.42 -3.69
C THR A 766 18.70 8.65 -2.38
N TYR A 767 19.69 8.73 -1.48
CA TYR A 767 19.60 8.25 -0.10
C TYR A 767 20.00 9.40 0.83
N CYS A 768 19.06 9.91 1.63
CA CYS A 768 19.23 11.09 2.50
C CYS A 768 18.23 11.08 3.66
N SER A 769 18.42 11.95 4.66
CA SER A 769 17.45 12.14 5.75
C SER A 769 16.34 13.12 5.36
N ILE A 770 15.14 12.97 5.97
CA ILE A 770 14.06 13.96 5.81
C ILE A 770 14.39 15.37 6.34
N TYR A 771 15.50 15.50 7.07
CA TYR A 771 16.04 16.76 7.60
C TYR A 771 17.13 17.38 6.69
N GLU A 772 17.25 16.93 5.45
CA GLU A 772 18.24 17.41 4.47
C GLU A 772 17.60 18.09 3.26
N ARG A 773 18.32 19.07 2.70
CA ARG A 773 17.83 19.93 1.60
C ARG A 773 17.47 19.17 0.32
N ASP A 774 18.02 17.97 0.12
CA ASP A 774 17.71 17.15 -1.04
C ASP A 774 16.36 16.44 -0.91
N PHE A 775 15.99 15.93 0.27
CA PHE A 775 14.61 15.48 0.50
C PHE A 775 13.61 16.63 0.37
N TRP A 776 13.94 17.83 0.87
CA TRP A 776 13.02 18.98 0.75
C TRP A 776 12.77 19.40 -0.72
N ARG A 777 13.71 19.11 -1.64
CA ARG A 777 13.50 19.29 -3.09
C ARG A 777 12.52 18.26 -3.64
N VAL A 778 12.54 17.03 -3.12
CA VAL A 778 11.60 15.95 -3.46
C VAL A 778 10.19 16.23 -2.90
N GLU A 779 10.05 16.64 -1.64
CA GLU A 779 8.77 17.10 -1.06
C GLU A 779 8.16 18.26 -1.88
N ARG A 780 9.00 19.17 -2.41
CA ARG A 780 8.57 20.20 -3.35
C ARG A 780 8.08 19.64 -4.68
N PHE A 781 8.79 18.66 -5.25
CA PHE A 781 8.35 17.98 -6.48
C PHE A 781 6.99 17.31 -6.27
N TYR A 782 6.76 16.62 -5.14
CA TYR A 782 5.45 16.04 -4.81
C TYR A 782 4.32 17.08 -4.75
N LYS A 783 4.58 18.29 -4.25
CA LYS A 783 3.58 19.37 -4.26
C LYS A 783 3.37 20.01 -5.64
N MET A 784 4.26 19.78 -6.60
CA MET A 784 4.19 20.31 -7.97
C MET A 784 3.89 19.24 -9.03
N HIS A 785 3.62 18.00 -8.62
CA HIS A 785 3.44 16.90 -9.58
C HIS A 785 2.23 17.11 -10.51
N ALA A 786 2.39 16.64 -11.74
CA ALA A 786 1.36 16.61 -12.75
C ALA A 786 0.56 15.30 -12.66
N THR A 787 -0.77 15.41 -12.67
CA THR A 787 -1.69 14.26 -12.60
C THR A 787 -2.32 14.01 -13.96
N ALA A 788 -2.26 12.77 -14.45
CA ALA A 788 -3.04 12.41 -15.63
C ALA A 788 -4.53 12.38 -15.26
N GLY A 789 -5.32 13.32 -15.76
CA GLY A 789 -6.76 13.34 -15.54
C GLY A 789 -7.44 12.14 -16.22
N ALA A 790 -8.49 11.60 -15.58
CA ALA A 790 -9.17 10.36 -16.00
C ALA A 790 -9.75 10.36 -17.43
N LEU A 791 -9.82 11.53 -18.08
CA LEU A 791 -10.11 11.67 -19.52
C LEU A 791 -9.09 10.95 -20.41
N LEU A 792 -7.84 10.81 -19.95
CA LEU A 792 -6.75 10.16 -20.69
C LEU A 792 -6.71 8.64 -20.49
N ASP A 793 -7.45 8.08 -19.53
CA ASP A 793 -7.37 6.66 -19.17
C ASP A 793 -7.83 5.76 -20.35
N GLY A 794 -6.98 4.80 -20.71
CA GLY A 794 -7.20 3.93 -21.85
C GLY A 794 -7.09 4.63 -23.22
N THR A 795 -6.38 5.76 -23.32
CA THR A 795 -6.14 6.49 -24.58
C THR A 795 -4.66 6.51 -24.97
N PRO A 796 -4.31 6.58 -26.28
CA PRO A 796 -2.94 6.80 -26.74
C PRO A 796 -2.27 8.07 -26.20
N PHE A 797 -3.05 9.05 -25.75
CA PHE A 797 -2.56 10.36 -25.32
C PHE A 797 -1.95 10.34 -23.91
N LYS A 798 -2.35 9.40 -23.04
CA LYS A 798 -1.71 9.21 -21.73
C LYS A 798 -0.23 8.82 -21.86
N CYS A 799 0.10 8.02 -22.87
CA CYS A 799 1.47 7.68 -23.24
C CYS A 799 2.30 8.92 -23.67
N LEU A 800 1.70 9.89 -24.37
CA LEU A 800 2.36 11.16 -24.72
C LEU A 800 2.57 12.04 -23.49
N PHE A 801 1.57 12.13 -22.60
CA PHE A 801 1.66 12.85 -21.33
C PHE A 801 2.81 12.30 -20.46
N TRP A 802 2.90 10.99 -20.28
CA TRP A 802 3.99 10.34 -19.54
C TRP A 802 5.37 10.60 -20.15
N ARG A 803 5.53 10.54 -21.47
CA ARG A 803 6.80 10.94 -22.13
C ARG A 803 7.14 12.42 -21.90
N SER A 804 6.16 13.32 -21.92
CA SER A 804 6.39 14.75 -21.71
C SER A 804 6.93 15.07 -20.30
N LEU A 805 6.53 14.29 -19.29
CA LEU A 805 7.02 14.34 -17.90
C LEU A 805 8.35 13.60 -17.70
N GLY A 806 8.74 12.75 -18.65
CA GLY A 806 10.06 12.12 -18.72
C GLY A 806 10.08 10.62 -18.43
N VAL A 807 8.91 9.97 -18.34
CA VAL A 807 8.82 8.50 -18.32
C VAL A 807 9.39 7.96 -19.63
N ARG A 808 10.22 6.92 -19.57
CA ARG A 808 10.66 6.19 -20.76
C ARG A 808 9.59 5.18 -21.13
N VAL A 809 8.79 5.47 -22.16
CA VAL A 809 7.64 4.63 -22.56
C VAL A 809 7.84 4.05 -23.96
N GLY A 810 7.76 2.73 -24.09
CA GLY A 810 7.68 2.01 -25.36
C GLY A 810 6.36 2.21 -26.11
N LYS A 811 6.15 1.43 -27.17
CA LYS A 811 4.97 1.52 -28.04
C LYS A 811 3.71 1.05 -27.31
N ARG A 812 2.56 1.68 -27.60
CA ARG A 812 1.22 1.17 -27.27
C ARG A 812 0.90 0.89 -25.79
N LEU A 813 1.62 1.51 -24.83
CA LEU A 813 1.30 1.46 -23.39
C LEU A 813 -0.21 1.65 -23.16
N TYR A 814 -0.82 0.68 -22.51
CA TYR A 814 -2.17 0.77 -21.97
C TYR A 814 -2.11 1.12 -20.48
N ASP A 815 -2.95 2.06 -20.06
CA ASP A 815 -3.01 2.56 -18.69
C ASP A 815 -4.45 2.99 -18.37
N ASP A 816 -5.10 2.29 -17.42
CA ASP A 816 -6.49 2.52 -17.01
C ASP A 816 -6.64 3.25 -15.66
N GLY A 817 -5.71 4.16 -15.36
CA GLY A 817 -5.72 4.93 -14.12
C GLY A 817 -4.66 4.46 -13.13
N ALA A 818 -3.46 4.18 -13.63
CA ALA A 818 -2.28 3.95 -12.81
C ALA A 818 -1.65 5.26 -12.31
N ASP A 819 -0.97 5.18 -11.17
CA ASP A 819 -0.24 6.28 -10.52
C ASP A 819 1.29 6.14 -10.66
N LEU A 820 1.96 7.28 -10.85
CA LEU A 820 3.41 7.39 -11.04
C LEU A 820 3.98 8.61 -10.27
N SER A 821 4.83 8.31 -9.29
CA SER A 821 5.55 9.28 -8.45
C SER A 821 6.74 9.92 -9.18
N GLU A 822 7.97 9.38 -9.06
CA GLU A 822 9.15 9.87 -9.78
C GLU A 822 9.16 9.42 -11.25
N LYS A 823 8.29 10.03 -12.05
CA LYS A 823 8.05 9.72 -13.48
C LYS A 823 9.33 9.50 -14.30
N ASN A 824 10.38 10.30 -14.09
CA ASN A 824 11.64 10.17 -14.83
C ASN A 824 12.59 9.03 -14.36
N LEU A 825 12.21 8.27 -13.33
CA LEU A 825 12.92 7.06 -12.87
C LEU A 825 12.29 5.77 -13.44
N VAL A 826 11.06 5.84 -13.96
CA VAL A 826 10.29 4.72 -14.52
C VAL A 826 10.62 4.47 -16.00
N THR A 827 10.73 3.18 -16.36
CA THR A 827 10.83 2.70 -17.75
C THR A 827 9.79 1.61 -18.01
N PHE A 828 9.01 1.75 -19.09
CA PHE A 828 8.09 0.74 -19.61
C PHE A 828 8.51 0.31 -21.03
N GLY A 829 8.47 -1.00 -21.31
CA GLY A 829 8.66 -1.57 -22.64
C GLY A 829 7.49 -1.32 -23.61
N ASP A 830 7.47 -2.07 -24.71
CA ASP A 830 6.35 -2.08 -25.67
C ASP A 830 5.15 -2.87 -25.10
N ASP A 831 3.92 -2.48 -25.44
CA ASP A 831 2.67 -3.21 -25.14
C ASP A 831 2.39 -3.54 -23.66
N VAL A 832 3.00 -2.80 -22.72
CA VAL A 832 2.71 -2.89 -21.28
C VAL A 832 1.25 -2.50 -20.98
N ALA A 833 0.63 -3.21 -20.02
CA ALA A 833 -0.72 -2.94 -19.52
C ALA A 833 -0.72 -2.62 -18.02
N LEU A 834 -1.14 -1.41 -17.66
CA LEU A 834 -1.35 -0.96 -16.28
C LEU A 834 -2.85 -0.86 -15.98
N ASN A 835 -3.30 -1.55 -14.93
CA ASN A 835 -4.70 -1.59 -14.53
C ASN A 835 -5.14 -0.41 -13.64
N GLU A 836 -6.45 -0.29 -13.40
CA GLU A 836 -7.03 0.71 -12.48
C GLU A 836 -6.40 0.59 -11.07
N GLY A 837 -5.89 1.71 -10.55
CA GLY A 837 -5.29 1.76 -9.21
C GLY A 837 -3.91 1.10 -9.09
N ALA A 838 -3.27 0.67 -10.18
CA ALA A 838 -1.88 0.23 -10.14
C ALA A 838 -0.96 1.39 -9.73
N VAL A 839 0.01 1.15 -8.84
CA VAL A 839 0.91 2.17 -8.31
C VAL A 839 2.36 1.82 -8.64
N VAL A 840 3.11 2.77 -9.22
CA VAL A 840 4.54 2.64 -9.49
C VAL A 840 5.32 3.68 -8.66
N GLN A 841 6.00 3.20 -7.61
CA GLN A 841 6.66 4.04 -6.61
C GLN A 841 8.18 3.85 -6.59
N CYS A 842 8.91 4.82 -7.14
CA CYS A 842 10.37 4.82 -7.23
C CYS A 842 11.07 5.30 -5.95
N HIS A 843 10.37 5.35 -4.80
CA HIS A 843 10.93 5.73 -3.51
C HIS A 843 10.35 4.93 -2.33
N SER A 844 10.93 5.13 -1.14
CA SER A 844 10.30 4.83 0.15
C SER A 844 10.81 5.77 1.25
N GLN A 845 9.98 5.95 2.28
CA GLN A 845 10.36 6.66 3.51
C GLN A 845 10.38 5.65 4.67
N GLU A 846 11.56 5.43 5.24
CA GLU A 846 11.88 4.39 6.23
C GLU A 846 12.60 5.04 7.41
N ASP A 847 12.03 4.94 8.63
CA ASP A 847 12.38 5.68 9.86
C ASP A 847 13.32 6.90 9.67
N TYR A 848 12.74 8.02 9.19
CA TYR A 848 13.40 9.32 8.94
C TYR A 848 14.44 9.37 7.79
N ALA A 849 14.72 8.25 7.13
CA ALA A 849 15.45 8.18 5.87
C ALA A 849 14.50 8.16 4.65
N PHE A 850 14.98 8.72 3.55
CA PHE A 850 14.38 8.64 2.22
C PHE A 850 15.32 7.90 1.28
N LYS A 851 14.81 6.87 0.60
CA LYS A 851 15.54 6.01 -0.34
C LYS A 851 14.79 6.01 -1.67
N SER A 852 15.46 6.24 -2.81
CA SER A 852 14.84 6.19 -4.13
C SER A 852 15.74 5.57 -5.20
N ASP A 853 15.14 4.82 -6.12
CA ASP A 853 15.81 4.23 -7.29
C ASP A 853 14.82 3.94 -8.43
N ARG A 854 15.33 3.46 -9.56
CA ARG A 854 14.60 3.21 -10.81
C ARG A 854 13.63 2.04 -10.71
N ILE A 855 12.66 2.04 -11.63
CA ILE A 855 11.81 0.88 -11.92
C ILE A 855 11.88 0.60 -13.42
N VAL A 856 12.05 -0.66 -13.78
CA VAL A 856 12.05 -1.13 -15.18
C VAL A 856 11.00 -2.22 -15.33
N ILE A 857 10.06 -2.01 -16.25
CA ILE A 857 9.00 -2.97 -16.56
C ILE A 857 9.11 -3.31 -18.05
N GLY A 858 9.42 -4.58 -18.34
CA GLY A 858 9.68 -5.10 -19.68
C GLY A 858 8.48 -5.04 -20.63
N SER A 859 8.70 -5.41 -21.88
CA SER A 859 7.67 -5.42 -22.92
C SER A 859 6.60 -6.48 -22.65
N GLY A 860 5.33 -6.20 -22.97
CA GLY A 860 4.20 -7.10 -22.76
C GLY A 860 3.79 -7.35 -21.30
N CYS A 861 4.46 -6.71 -20.33
CA CYS A 861 4.16 -6.89 -18.91
C CYS A 861 2.75 -6.42 -18.54
N THR A 862 2.17 -7.04 -17.52
CA THR A 862 0.88 -6.64 -16.92
C THR A 862 1.06 -6.30 -15.45
N VAL A 863 0.60 -5.12 -15.02
CA VAL A 863 0.50 -4.73 -13.61
C VAL A 863 -0.97 -4.74 -13.19
N GLY A 864 -1.33 -5.58 -12.23
CA GLY A 864 -2.70 -5.87 -11.79
C GLY A 864 -3.44 -4.71 -11.11
N VAL A 865 -4.76 -4.88 -10.96
CA VAL A 865 -5.65 -3.91 -10.27
C VAL A 865 -5.19 -3.71 -8.83
N ASN A 866 -4.98 -2.46 -8.39
CA ASN A 866 -4.49 -2.10 -7.04
C ASN A 866 -3.09 -2.69 -6.66
N ALA A 867 -2.33 -3.19 -7.62
CA ALA A 867 -0.98 -3.72 -7.39
C ALA A 867 0.06 -2.59 -7.27
N LEU A 868 1.11 -2.80 -6.46
CA LEU A 868 2.15 -1.81 -6.15
C LEU A 868 3.52 -2.34 -6.54
N VAL A 869 4.22 -1.60 -7.41
CA VAL A 869 5.61 -1.84 -7.82
C VAL A 869 6.51 -0.82 -7.13
N HIS A 870 7.44 -1.28 -6.30
CA HIS A 870 8.29 -0.44 -5.44
C HIS A 870 9.68 -0.21 -6.05
N TYR A 871 10.52 0.61 -5.40
CA TYR A 871 11.77 1.10 -5.97
C TYR A 871 12.83 0.00 -6.18
N GLY A 872 13.67 0.14 -7.22
CA GLY A 872 14.70 -0.83 -7.59
C GLY A 872 14.18 -2.08 -8.30
N VAL A 873 12.86 -2.22 -8.52
CA VAL A 873 12.26 -3.40 -9.14
C VAL A 873 12.53 -3.46 -10.64
N THR A 874 12.83 -4.66 -11.13
CA THR A 874 12.88 -4.99 -12.56
C THR A 874 11.92 -6.15 -12.87
N MET A 875 10.96 -5.93 -13.77
CA MET A 875 10.11 -6.98 -14.34
C MET A 875 10.60 -7.34 -15.75
N GLY A 876 10.93 -8.62 -15.97
CA GLY A 876 11.30 -9.14 -17.29
C GLY A 876 10.11 -9.21 -18.26
N ASP A 877 10.39 -9.24 -19.56
CA ASP A 877 9.38 -9.21 -20.63
C ASP A 877 8.29 -10.28 -20.44
N GLY A 878 7.03 -9.89 -20.64
CA GLY A 878 5.84 -10.74 -20.52
C GLY A 878 5.40 -11.05 -19.09
N ALA A 879 6.09 -10.59 -18.05
CA ALA A 879 5.74 -10.87 -16.66
C ALA A 879 4.37 -10.28 -16.25
N VAL A 880 3.65 -11.00 -15.39
CA VAL A 880 2.32 -10.62 -14.90
C VAL A 880 2.35 -10.47 -13.38
N LEU A 881 2.08 -9.26 -12.88
CA LEU A 881 1.78 -9.04 -11.47
C LEU A 881 0.26 -9.10 -11.27
N ALA A 882 -0.19 -10.01 -10.41
CA ALA A 882 -1.59 -10.25 -10.09
C ALA A 882 -2.25 -9.05 -9.36
N PRO A 883 -3.58 -9.03 -9.21
CA PRO A 883 -4.28 -7.97 -8.46
C PRO A 883 -3.80 -7.85 -7.02
N ASP A 884 -3.96 -6.65 -6.44
CA ASP A 884 -3.58 -6.22 -5.08
C ASP A 884 -2.13 -6.50 -4.64
N SER A 885 -1.29 -7.00 -5.53
CA SER A 885 0.00 -7.60 -5.18
C SER A 885 1.09 -6.55 -4.96
N PHE A 886 2.10 -6.86 -4.14
CA PHE A 886 3.13 -5.90 -3.72
C PHE A 886 4.54 -6.43 -4.01
N LEU A 887 5.18 -5.93 -5.08
CA LEU A 887 6.60 -6.18 -5.35
C LEU A 887 7.44 -5.31 -4.42
N MET A 888 8.32 -5.95 -3.65
CA MET A 888 9.20 -5.34 -2.66
C MET A 888 10.37 -4.59 -3.31
N LYS A 889 11.05 -3.74 -2.51
CA LYS A 889 12.23 -3.00 -2.98
C LYS A 889 13.31 -3.93 -3.52
N GLY A 890 13.82 -3.64 -4.72
CA GLY A 890 14.93 -4.37 -5.35
C GLY A 890 14.59 -5.76 -5.90
N GLU A 891 13.32 -6.14 -6.06
CA GLU A 891 12.98 -7.46 -6.62
C GLU A 891 13.17 -7.54 -8.14
N GLU A 892 13.78 -8.64 -8.60
CA GLU A 892 13.77 -9.05 -10.00
C GLU A 892 12.71 -10.14 -10.24
N VAL A 893 11.74 -9.84 -11.10
CA VAL A 893 10.70 -10.77 -11.58
C VAL A 893 11.14 -11.35 -12.94
N PRO A 894 11.25 -12.68 -13.09
CA PRO A 894 11.68 -13.30 -14.35
C PRO A 894 10.73 -13.01 -15.53
N PRO A 895 11.22 -13.03 -16.79
CA PRO A 895 10.37 -12.97 -17.98
C PRO A 895 9.27 -14.03 -17.96
N TYR A 896 8.08 -13.66 -18.41
CA TYR A 896 6.86 -14.48 -18.48
C TYR A 896 6.35 -15.08 -17.16
N ALA A 897 6.98 -14.80 -16.02
CA ALA A 897 6.52 -15.29 -14.71
C ALA A 897 5.22 -14.59 -14.28
N GLU A 898 4.34 -15.33 -13.61
CA GLU A 898 3.15 -14.80 -12.95
C GLU A 898 3.39 -14.73 -11.43
N TRP A 899 3.35 -13.51 -10.90
CA TRP A 899 3.67 -13.20 -9.51
C TRP A 899 2.46 -12.58 -8.83
N GLY A 900 2.30 -12.82 -7.53
CA GLY A 900 1.24 -12.18 -6.77
C GLY A 900 1.30 -12.37 -5.27
N GLY A 901 0.36 -11.70 -4.61
CA GLY A 901 0.25 -11.63 -3.16
C GLY A 901 1.02 -10.47 -2.53
N ASN A 902 1.03 -10.44 -1.20
CA ASN A 902 1.53 -9.32 -0.40
C ASN A 902 2.34 -9.81 0.81
N PRO A 903 3.69 -9.78 0.77
CA PRO A 903 4.54 -9.51 -0.39
C PRO A 903 4.32 -10.48 -1.56
N ALA A 904 4.62 -10.01 -2.77
CA ALA A 904 4.47 -10.81 -3.98
C ALA A 904 5.51 -11.93 -4.06
N HIS A 905 5.09 -13.05 -4.64
CA HIS A 905 5.93 -14.22 -4.91
C HIS A 905 5.42 -14.90 -6.18
N GLU A 906 6.21 -15.80 -6.76
CA GLU A 906 5.82 -16.53 -7.96
C GLU A 906 4.63 -17.48 -7.68
N ILE A 907 3.53 -17.27 -8.39
CA ILE A 907 2.33 -18.11 -8.30
C ILE A 907 2.40 -19.14 -9.43
N ARG A 908 2.64 -20.41 -9.07
CA ARG A 908 2.49 -21.52 -10.02
C ARG A 908 1.07 -21.51 -10.59
N ALA A 909 0.95 -21.47 -11.92
CA ALA A 909 -0.33 -21.43 -12.62
C ALA A 909 -1.25 -22.56 -12.13
N GLY A 910 -2.29 -22.20 -11.38
CA GLY A 910 -3.18 -23.16 -10.76
C GLY A 910 -3.91 -24.00 -11.81
N ARG A 911 -3.90 -25.33 -11.63
CA ARG A 911 -4.75 -26.26 -12.39
C ARG A 911 -6.19 -25.71 -12.33
N PRO A 912 -6.88 -25.51 -13.47
CA PRO A 912 -8.21 -24.92 -13.47
C PRO A 912 -9.15 -25.67 -12.52
N VAL A 913 -9.57 -24.99 -11.46
CA VAL A 913 -10.60 -25.51 -10.54
C VAL A 913 -11.88 -25.66 -11.38
N ALA A 914 -12.56 -26.80 -11.26
CA ALA A 914 -13.78 -27.04 -12.00
C ALA A 914 -14.79 -25.91 -11.74
N PRO A 915 -15.50 -25.40 -12.78
CA PRO A 915 -16.35 -24.23 -12.64
C PRO A 915 -17.36 -24.44 -11.51
N ALA A 916 -17.43 -23.45 -10.59
CA ALA A 916 -18.22 -23.57 -9.37
C ALA A 916 -19.67 -23.99 -9.69
N PRO A 917 -20.25 -24.94 -8.92
CA PRO A 917 -21.59 -25.46 -9.20
C PRO A 917 -22.58 -24.30 -9.23
N ALA A 918 -23.36 -24.22 -10.30
CA ALA A 918 -24.29 -23.12 -10.52
C ALA A 918 -25.24 -23.00 -9.32
N VAL A 919 -25.20 -21.84 -8.65
CA VAL A 919 -26.15 -21.52 -7.58
C VAL A 919 -27.56 -21.71 -8.16
N PRO A 920 -28.40 -22.60 -7.57
CA PRO A 920 -29.71 -22.90 -8.15
C PRO A 920 -30.53 -21.62 -8.26
N PRO A 921 -31.27 -21.42 -9.36
CA PRO A 921 -32.00 -20.18 -9.59
C PRO A 921 -32.97 -19.93 -8.43
N LEU A 922 -32.83 -18.77 -7.79
CA LEU A 922 -33.81 -18.31 -6.80
C LEU A 922 -35.18 -18.31 -7.45
N LEU A 923 -36.09 -19.10 -6.88
CA LEU A 923 -37.45 -19.40 -7.37
C LEU A 923 -38.08 -18.22 -8.13
N GLU A 924 -38.53 -18.50 -9.35
CA GLU A 924 -39.20 -17.50 -10.18
C GLU A 924 -40.39 -16.89 -9.42
N PRO A 925 -40.55 -15.55 -9.43
CA PRO A 925 -41.77 -14.95 -8.92
C PRO A 925 -42.95 -15.40 -9.79
N PRO A 926 -44.08 -15.81 -9.20
CA PRO A 926 -45.17 -16.46 -9.94
C PRO A 926 -45.67 -15.56 -11.08
N ALA A 927 -45.91 -16.18 -12.23
CA ALA A 927 -46.28 -15.51 -13.46
C ALA A 927 -47.48 -14.57 -13.25
N ARG A 928 -47.30 -13.28 -13.55
CA ARG A 928 -48.42 -12.34 -13.59
C ARG A 928 -49.22 -12.58 -14.86
N PRO A 929 -50.57 -12.59 -14.79
CA PRO A 929 -51.40 -12.78 -15.97
C PRO A 929 -51.18 -11.66 -16.98
N THR A 930 -51.26 -12.00 -18.25
CA THR A 930 -51.16 -11.08 -19.37
C THR A 930 -52.23 -9.99 -19.27
N ARG A 931 -51.79 -8.73 -19.23
CA ARG A 931 -52.64 -7.56 -19.51
C ARG A 931 -52.08 -6.82 -20.71
N SER A 932 -52.99 -6.38 -21.57
CA SER A 932 -52.69 -5.67 -22.81
C SER A 932 -51.90 -4.38 -22.58
N ALA A 933 -51.09 -4.02 -23.57
CA ALA A 933 -50.30 -2.79 -23.52
C ALA A 933 -51.20 -1.54 -23.72
N PRO A 934 -51.02 -0.47 -22.93
CA PRO A 934 -51.49 0.86 -23.30
C PRO A 934 -50.62 1.44 -24.43
N PRO A 935 -51.14 2.42 -25.22
CA PRO A 935 -50.50 2.86 -26.45
C PRO A 935 -49.27 3.79 -26.24
N LEU A 936 -48.42 3.82 -27.27
CA LEU A 936 -47.27 4.73 -27.39
C LEU A 936 -47.72 6.19 -27.60
N TRP A 937 -47.49 7.06 -26.62
CA TRP A 937 -47.40 8.52 -26.86
C TRP A 937 -46.67 9.25 -25.73
N LEU A 938 -45.43 9.70 -26.00
CA LEU A 938 -44.77 10.95 -25.55
C LEU A 938 -43.25 10.83 -25.76
N ALA A 939 -42.83 10.88 -27.03
CA ALA A 939 -41.45 11.12 -27.42
C ALA A 939 -41.38 12.53 -28.03
N ALA A 940 -41.01 13.53 -27.23
CA ALA A 940 -40.86 14.92 -27.67
C ALA A 940 -39.89 15.67 -26.74
N ALA A 941 -39.27 16.74 -27.26
CA ALA A 941 -38.45 17.72 -26.53
C ALA A 941 -37.25 17.16 -25.71
N LEU A 942 -36.12 16.93 -26.39
CA LEU A 942 -34.80 16.83 -25.75
C LEU A 942 -33.85 17.88 -26.34
N VAL A 943 -33.77 19.04 -25.66
CA VAL A 943 -32.72 20.05 -25.85
C VAL A 943 -32.18 20.43 -24.46
N PRO A 944 -31.12 19.75 -23.96
CA PRO A 944 -30.53 20.00 -22.65
C PRO A 944 -29.49 21.14 -22.75
N LEU A 945 -29.37 22.04 -21.76
CA LEU A 945 -28.71 23.35 -21.96
C LEU A 945 -28.33 24.15 -20.68
N GLY A 946 -27.09 24.11 -20.19
CA GLY A 946 -26.68 24.79 -18.94
C GLY A 946 -25.39 25.62 -18.97
N VAL A 947 -25.51 26.93 -18.70
CA VAL A 947 -24.38 27.82 -18.41
C VAL A 947 -24.26 28.08 -16.91
N ALA A 948 -23.06 27.83 -16.39
CA ALA A 948 -22.45 28.63 -15.34
C ALA A 948 -21.04 29.00 -15.85
N SER A 949 -20.98 29.98 -16.76
CA SER A 949 -19.73 30.50 -17.35
C SER A 949 -19.06 31.42 -16.33
N GLY A 950 -18.53 30.80 -15.29
CA GLY A 950 -17.93 31.43 -14.13
C GLY A 950 -17.51 30.33 -13.15
N LEU A 951 -16.19 30.14 -13.00
CA LEU A 951 -15.60 28.98 -12.32
C LEU A 951 -15.94 27.61 -12.92
N THR A 952 -15.60 27.39 -14.20
CA THR A 952 -15.49 26.04 -14.80
C THR A 952 -14.28 25.27 -14.26
N VAL A 953 -14.18 25.16 -12.92
CA VAL A 953 -13.20 24.38 -12.13
C VAL A 953 -13.57 22.88 -12.19
N VAL A 954 -14.08 22.44 -13.35
CA VAL A 954 -14.72 21.13 -13.59
C VAL A 954 -13.90 20.23 -14.53
N THR A 955 -12.67 20.63 -14.86
CA THR A 955 -11.56 19.66 -14.93
C THR A 955 -10.92 19.43 -13.55
N SER A 956 -11.14 20.32 -12.59
CA SER A 956 -10.56 20.23 -11.25
C SER A 956 -11.41 19.41 -10.27
N TRP A 957 -12.75 19.43 -10.34
CA TRP A 957 -13.60 18.62 -9.44
C TRP A 957 -13.42 17.10 -9.63
N SER A 958 -13.09 16.66 -10.84
CA SER A 958 -12.68 15.28 -11.14
C SER A 958 -11.23 15.00 -10.74
N ALA A 959 -10.28 15.91 -11.01
CA ALA A 959 -8.90 15.79 -10.52
C ALA A 959 -8.81 15.76 -8.97
N LEU A 960 -9.68 16.50 -8.27
CA LEU A 960 -9.84 16.47 -6.81
C LEU A 960 -10.38 15.13 -6.29
N ASN A 961 -10.92 14.25 -7.16
CA ASN A 961 -11.55 12.98 -6.78
C ASN A 961 -10.94 11.71 -7.41
N ALA A 962 -10.01 11.81 -8.38
CA ALA A 962 -9.27 10.66 -8.93
C ALA A 962 -8.60 9.81 -7.82
N PRO A 963 -8.45 8.47 -7.95
CA PRO A 963 -7.97 7.61 -6.86
C PRO A 963 -6.58 7.99 -6.28
N PRO A 964 -6.25 7.53 -5.05
CA PRO A 964 -5.08 8.00 -4.28
C PRO A 964 -3.69 7.62 -4.85
N ALA A 965 -2.71 8.51 -4.63
CA ALA A 965 -1.28 8.42 -4.97
C ALA A 965 -0.40 8.78 -3.72
N GLN A 966 0.07 7.81 -2.92
CA GLN A 966 0.13 7.96 -1.43
C GLN A 966 1.15 7.06 -0.62
N SER A 967 1.94 7.58 0.38
CA SER A 967 3.04 6.87 1.11
C SER A 967 3.52 7.19 2.60
N ALA A 968 2.78 6.90 3.71
CA ALA A 968 3.34 6.65 5.09
C ALA A 968 2.34 6.74 6.33
N ARG A 969 2.55 6.79 7.70
CA ARG A 969 3.55 6.38 8.80
C ARG A 969 3.12 6.43 10.35
N GLN A 970 2.14 7.19 10.91
CA GLN A 970 1.49 7.21 12.31
C GLN A 970 2.36 7.25 13.65
N PRO A 971 2.05 7.11 15.04
CA PRO A 971 0.96 6.40 15.92
C PRO A 971 0.86 6.67 17.61
N LEU A 972 0.29 6.09 18.81
CA LEU A 972 -1.01 5.79 19.75
C LEU A 972 -0.88 6.62 21.11
N ALA A 973 -1.69 6.65 22.21
CA ALA A 973 -2.47 5.69 23.09
C ALA A 973 -3.67 6.32 23.89
N ALA A 974 -4.67 5.71 24.60
CA ALA A 974 -5.09 4.39 25.20
C ALA A 974 -4.64 4.08 26.67
N PRO A 975 -5.26 3.18 27.51
CA PRO A 975 -6.51 2.34 27.49
C PRO A 975 -7.61 2.79 28.53
N VAL A 976 -8.78 2.20 28.93
CA VAL A 976 -9.54 0.88 28.88
C VAL A 976 -9.22 -0.13 30.04
N PRO A 977 -10.14 -0.80 30.84
CA PRO A 977 -11.37 -1.57 30.48
C PRO A 977 -12.80 -1.45 31.21
N PRO A 978 -13.27 -2.20 32.28
CA PRO A 978 -14.70 -2.71 32.45
C PRO A 978 -15.40 -2.32 33.83
N PRO A 979 -16.36 -3.03 34.54
CA PRO A 979 -17.23 -4.24 34.30
C PRO A 979 -18.74 -4.29 34.86
N VAL A 980 -19.53 -5.31 34.41
CA VAL A 980 -20.57 -6.22 35.06
C VAL A 980 -21.96 -5.82 35.70
N ALA A 981 -23.04 -6.31 35.04
CA ALA A 981 -24.31 -7.01 35.50
C ALA A 981 -25.13 -6.48 36.72
N PRO A 982 -25.95 -7.23 37.53
CA PRO A 982 -26.48 -8.64 37.57
C PRO A 982 -27.98 -8.71 37.08
N PRO A 983 -29.01 -9.46 37.61
CA PRO A 983 -29.11 -10.74 38.39
C PRO A 983 -30.23 -11.76 37.93
N VAL A 984 -30.22 -13.02 38.45
CA VAL A 984 -31.38 -13.94 38.69
C VAL A 984 -31.08 -14.79 39.96
N ALA A 985 -32.08 -15.15 40.79
CA ALA A 985 -31.91 -15.78 42.12
C ALA A 985 -33.23 -16.39 42.66
N PRO A 986 -33.30 -17.03 43.86
CA PRO A 986 -32.40 -18.00 44.54
C PRO A 986 -33.18 -19.30 44.97
N PRO A 987 -32.67 -20.14 45.90
CA PRO A 987 -33.00 -19.94 47.34
C PRO A 987 -31.84 -20.17 48.34
N THR A 988 -32.11 -19.82 49.60
CA THR A 988 -31.24 -19.73 50.81
C THR A 988 -31.85 -20.53 51.98
N PRO A 989 -31.40 -20.50 53.27
CA PRO A 989 -30.30 -19.78 53.96
C PRO A 989 -29.26 -20.78 54.55
N ALA A 990 -28.48 -20.62 55.64
CA ALA A 990 -28.32 -19.65 56.76
C ALA A 990 -26.91 -19.86 57.40
N PRO A 991 -26.62 -19.42 58.65
CA PRO A 991 -26.67 -18.08 59.29
C PRO A 991 -25.24 -17.61 59.73
N ALA A 992 -24.97 -16.45 60.34
CA ALA A 992 -25.50 -15.06 60.28
C ALA A 992 -24.67 -14.17 61.25
N ALA A 993 -24.17 -12.98 60.86
CA ALA A 993 -23.77 -11.87 61.77
C ALA A 993 -23.36 -10.56 61.03
N SER A 994 -24.27 -9.58 61.03
CA SER A 994 -24.16 -8.16 61.49
C SER A 994 -22.78 -7.43 61.67
N PRO A 995 -22.70 -6.07 61.66
CA PRO A 995 -22.64 -5.21 60.45
C PRO A 995 -21.72 -3.94 60.59
N VAL A 996 -21.95 -2.90 59.75
CA VAL A 996 -21.49 -1.47 59.82
C VAL A 996 -20.03 -1.16 59.33
N PRO A 997 -19.54 0.11 59.17
CA PRO A 997 -19.37 0.65 57.80
C PRO A 997 -18.02 1.37 57.44
N ASP A 998 -17.96 1.83 56.18
CA ASP A 998 -17.24 3.01 55.64
C ASP A 998 -15.70 3.06 55.50
N ALA A 999 -15.31 3.82 54.45
CA ALA A 999 -14.02 4.47 54.18
C ALA A 999 -12.74 3.64 53.86
N ALA A 1000 -12.37 3.69 52.57
CA ALA A 1000 -11.00 3.82 52.03
C ALA A 1000 -9.95 2.66 52.12
N ALA A 1001 -9.03 2.73 51.14
CA ALA A 1001 -7.74 2.01 51.03
C ALA A 1001 -7.73 0.50 50.66
N ALA A 1002 -6.54 0.07 50.23
CA ALA A 1002 -6.01 -1.29 50.08
C ALA A 1002 -6.49 -2.21 48.91
N ALA A 1003 -5.58 -2.33 47.93
CA ALA A 1003 -5.00 -3.59 47.41
C ALA A 1003 -5.76 -4.50 46.41
N SER A 1004 -5.01 -4.80 45.34
CA SER A 1004 -5.23 -5.89 44.37
C SER A 1004 -4.73 -7.23 44.92
N THR A 1005 -5.33 -8.34 44.49
CA THR A 1005 -4.66 -9.64 44.38
C THR A 1005 -4.97 -10.33 43.04
N ALA A 1006 -4.52 -9.72 41.94
CA ALA A 1006 -4.28 -10.44 40.70
C ALA A 1006 -2.86 -11.03 40.71
N ALA A 1007 -2.66 -12.22 40.15
CA ALA A 1007 -1.32 -12.78 39.97
C ALA A 1007 -0.48 -11.86 39.03
N PRO A 1008 0.81 -11.64 39.32
CA PRO A 1008 1.58 -10.58 38.67
C PRO A 1008 1.82 -10.87 37.18
N ALA A 1009 1.59 -9.85 36.36
CA ALA A 1009 2.29 -9.71 35.09
C ALA A 1009 3.75 -9.31 35.39
N ALA A 1010 4.69 -9.65 34.50
CA ALA A 1010 6.06 -9.17 34.62
C ALA A 1010 6.07 -7.63 34.46
N GLU A 1011 6.52 -6.93 35.50
CA GLU A 1011 6.74 -5.48 35.44
C GLU A 1011 7.91 -5.19 34.49
N ALA A 1012 7.80 -4.14 33.67
CA ALA A 1012 8.92 -3.68 32.86
C ALA A 1012 10.02 -3.16 33.81
N THR A 1013 11.15 -3.87 33.86
CA THR A 1013 12.22 -3.62 34.81
C THR A 1013 12.90 -2.28 34.54
N ALA A 1014 12.63 -1.31 35.42
CA ALA A 1014 13.42 -0.10 35.54
C ALA A 1014 14.91 -0.49 35.62
N SER A 1015 15.73 0.21 34.85
CA SER A 1015 17.13 -0.11 34.58
C SER A 1015 17.83 1.07 33.88
N PHE A 1016 19.15 1.11 33.93
CA PHE A 1016 19.96 2.20 33.38
C PHE A 1016 20.32 1.98 31.90
N GLY A 1017 20.52 3.07 31.17
CA GLY A 1017 20.99 3.12 29.80
C GLY A 1017 22.35 3.80 29.66
N LEU A 1018 22.95 3.70 28.46
CA LEU A 1018 24.26 4.28 28.17
C LEU A 1018 24.30 5.82 28.35
N ALA A 1019 23.15 6.49 28.21
CA ALA A 1019 23.02 7.93 28.44
C ALA A 1019 23.16 8.33 29.91
N ASP A 1020 22.85 7.43 30.84
CA ASP A 1020 22.85 7.71 32.29
C ASP A 1020 24.25 7.59 32.90
N ILE A 1021 25.19 6.93 32.20
CA ILE A 1021 26.56 6.70 32.66
C ILE A 1021 27.26 8.00 33.05
N ALA A 1022 27.10 9.08 32.27
CA ALA A 1022 27.70 10.37 32.59
C ALA A 1022 27.14 11.00 33.89
N SER A 1023 25.88 10.72 34.24
CA SER A 1023 25.28 11.13 35.52
C SER A 1023 25.76 10.24 36.68
N LEU A 1024 25.96 8.95 36.43
CA LEU A 1024 26.53 8.01 37.39
C LEU A 1024 28.04 8.20 37.61
N GLU A 1025 28.75 8.86 36.69
CA GLU A 1025 30.15 9.28 36.85
C GLU A 1025 30.28 10.61 37.60
N ALA A 1026 29.26 11.48 37.51
CA ALA A 1026 29.15 12.66 38.37
C ALA A 1026 28.74 12.28 39.81
N GLY A 1027 27.96 11.21 39.98
CA GLY A 1027 27.46 10.69 41.24
C GLY A 1027 26.18 11.39 41.69
N LEU A 1028 25.05 10.69 41.61
CA LEU A 1028 23.72 11.24 41.95
C LEU A 1028 23.62 11.50 43.46
N ALA A 1029 23.21 12.72 43.84
CA ALA A 1029 23.18 13.20 45.22
C ALA A 1029 21.97 14.13 45.50
N VAL A 1030 21.86 14.62 46.75
CA VAL A 1030 20.73 15.47 47.20
C VAL A 1030 20.53 16.68 46.30
N GLY A 1031 19.32 16.81 45.75
CA GLY A 1031 18.92 17.91 44.87
C GLY A 1031 18.96 17.57 43.37
N ASP A 1032 19.55 16.44 42.97
CA ASP A 1032 19.45 15.95 41.59
C ASP A 1032 18.02 15.52 41.26
N SER A 1033 17.63 15.65 40.00
CA SER A 1033 16.31 15.21 39.53
C SER A 1033 16.32 14.79 38.05
N GLY A 1034 15.43 13.87 37.70
CA GLY A 1034 15.28 13.34 36.33
C GLY A 1034 15.24 11.81 36.26
N PRO A 1035 15.26 11.24 35.04
CA PRO A 1035 15.06 9.80 34.82
C PRO A 1035 16.00 8.86 35.59
N PRO A 1036 17.33 9.12 35.72
CA PRO A 1036 18.21 8.25 36.50
C PRO A 1036 17.79 8.12 37.97
N VAL A 1037 17.21 9.19 38.55
CA VAL A 1037 16.72 9.18 39.94
C VAL A 1037 15.43 8.37 40.06
N VAL A 1038 14.54 8.42 39.06
CA VAL A 1038 13.36 7.54 38.98
C VAL A 1038 13.80 6.08 38.96
N THR A 1039 14.80 5.73 38.15
CA THR A 1039 15.38 4.38 38.10
C THR A 1039 15.93 3.97 39.47
N VAL A 1040 16.75 4.80 40.13
CA VAL A 1040 17.25 4.53 41.49
C VAL A 1040 16.10 4.24 42.48
N GLN A 1041 15.07 5.09 42.52
CA GLN A 1041 13.93 4.91 43.40
C GLN A 1041 13.18 3.60 43.09
N GLN A 1042 13.00 3.24 41.81
CA GLN A 1042 12.33 2.02 41.39
C GLN A 1042 13.10 0.73 41.72
N HIS A 1043 14.44 0.71 41.64
CA HIS A 1043 15.22 -0.41 42.15
C HIS A 1043 15.11 -0.52 43.68
N LEU A 1044 15.19 0.61 44.41
CA LEU A 1044 15.12 0.62 45.87
C LEU A 1044 13.74 0.21 46.41
N GLN A 1045 12.65 0.57 45.72
CA GLN A 1045 11.29 0.07 45.97
C GLN A 1045 11.22 -1.45 45.78
N ARG A 1046 11.66 -1.96 44.62
CA ARG A 1046 11.67 -3.39 44.26
C ARG A 1046 12.46 -4.24 45.27
N LEU A 1047 13.51 -3.67 45.85
CA LEU A 1047 14.38 -4.30 46.85
C LEU A 1047 13.93 -4.03 48.31
N GLY A 1048 12.80 -3.33 48.52
CA GLY A 1048 12.23 -3.07 49.85
C GLY A 1048 12.94 -2.01 50.70
N HIS A 1049 13.90 -1.27 50.12
CA HIS A 1049 14.66 -0.22 50.79
C HIS A 1049 13.99 1.17 50.77
N HIS A 1050 13.00 1.40 49.90
CA HIS A 1050 12.28 2.67 49.77
C HIS A 1050 10.76 2.46 49.73
N GLN A 1051 10.00 3.34 50.40
CA GLN A 1051 8.53 3.26 50.52
C GLN A 1051 7.77 4.48 49.98
N GLY A 1052 8.45 5.51 49.49
CA GLY A 1052 7.83 6.62 48.76
C GLY A 1052 7.61 6.29 47.28
N ASP A 1053 6.87 7.15 46.56
CA ASP A 1053 6.67 7.05 45.11
C ASP A 1053 7.96 7.39 44.33
N ALA A 1054 8.11 6.86 43.10
CA ALA A 1054 9.27 7.13 42.25
C ALA A 1054 9.14 8.49 41.51
N HIS A 1055 9.15 9.59 42.28
CA HIS A 1055 8.91 10.95 41.78
C HIS A 1055 10.14 11.60 41.08
N GLY A 1056 11.30 10.96 41.07
CA GLY A 1056 12.47 11.40 40.30
C GLY A 1056 13.18 12.64 40.84
N SER A 1057 13.16 12.84 42.15
CA SER A 1057 13.92 13.89 42.86
C SER A 1057 14.70 13.24 44.00
N PHE A 1058 16.01 13.48 44.05
CA PHE A 1058 16.91 12.79 44.98
C PHE A 1058 16.86 13.52 46.32
N ASP A 1059 15.99 13.03 47.20
CA ASP A 1059 15.63 13.64 48.48
C ASP A 1059 16.15 12.81 49.67
N GLU A 1060 15.97 13.32 50.90
CA GLU A 1060 16.48 12.66 52.11
C GLU A 1060 15.94 11.22 52.31
N PRO A 1061 14.65 10.91 52.04
CA PRO A 1061 14.14 9.54 51.92
C PRO A 1061 14.88 8.67 50.89
N THR A 1062 15.26 9.22 49.74
CA THR A 1062 16.06 8.52 48.72
C THR A 1062 17.50 8.29 49.21
N VAL A 1063 18.15 9.28 49.82
CA VAL A 1063 19.47 9.15 50.46
C VAL A 1063 19.46 8.03 51.51
N ALA A 1064 18.46 8.00 52.38
CA ALA A 1064 18.33 7.00 53.44
C ALA A 1064 18.18 5.58 52.87
N ALA A 1065 17.37 5.42 51.82
CA ALA A 1065 17.21 4.15 51.10
C ALA A 1065 18.50 3.71 50.39
N VAL A 1066 19.22 4.63 49.75
CA VAL A 1066 20.53 4.37 49.12
C VAL A 1066 21.55 3.91 50.17
N ARG A 1067 21.64 4.58 51.33
CA ARG A 1067 22.53 4.16 52.45
C ARG A 1067 22.18 2.76 52.96
N ALA A 1068 20.89 2.46 53.13
CA ALA A 1068 20.43 1.15 53.57
C ALA A 1068 20.79 0.04 52.56
N PHE A 1069 20.61 0.30 51.26
CA PHE A 1069 21.00 -0.62 50.20
C PHE A 1069 22.52 -0.81 50.12
N GLN A 1070 23.31 0.27 50.11
CA GLN A 1070 24.78 0.19 50.05
C GLN A 1070 25.35 -0.63 51.21
N ALA A 1071 24.83 -0.42 52.43
CA ALA A 1071 25.22 -1.19 53.61
C ALA A 1071 24.81 -2.68 53.53
N ALA A 1072 23.65 -3.00 52.95
CA ALA A 1072 23.18 -4.37 52.79
C ALA A 1072 23.90 -5.13 51.66
N ALA A 1073 24.19 -4.45 50.54
CA ALA A 1073 24.90 -5.00 49.38
C ALA A 1073 26.43 -5.05 49.60
N GLY A 1074 26.97 -4.24 50.51
CA GLY A 1074 28.41 -4.14 50.77
C GLY A 1074 29.16 -3.29 49.75
N VAL A 1075 28.50 -2.27 49.17
CA VAL A 1075 29.10 -1.30 48.26
C VAL A 1075 29.89 -0.26 49.07
N VAL A 1076 31.17 -0.07 48.73
CA VAL A 1076 32.08 0.84 49.45
C VAL A 1076 32.86 1.81 48.54
N GLU A 1077 32.68 1.72 47.22
CA GLU A 1077 33.36 2.59 46.25
C GLU A 1077 32.67 3.95 46.09
N ASP A 1078 31.33 3.99 46.21
CA ASP A 1078 30.55 5.23 46.17
C ASP A 1078 30.35 5.83 47.59
N PRO A 1079 30.30 7.17 47.74
CA PRO A 1079 30.01 7.81 49.02
C PRO A 1079 28.62 7.45 49.60
N PRO A 1080 28.49 7.15 50.91
CA PRO A 1080 27.24 6.70 51.53
C PRO A 1080 26.05 7.64 51.36
N GLY A 1081 25.07 7.21 50.56
CA GLY A 1081 23.86 7.97 50.21
C GLY A 1081 23.92 8.70 48.87
N THR A 1082 24.97 8.50 48.08
CA THR A 1082 25.05 8.90 46.67
C THR A 1082 25.03 7.67 45.77
N VAL A 1083 24.58 7.79 44.52
CA VAL A 1083 24.60 6.68 43.55
C VAL A 1083 25.56 7.01 42.42
N GLY A 1084 26.74 6.38 42.46
CA GLY A 1084 27.67 6.31 41.35
C GLY A 1084 27.50 5.01 40.55
N ARG A 1085 28.46 4.73 39.66
CA ARG A 1085 28.45 3.51 38.82
C ARG A 1085 28.47 2.23 39.64
N SER A 1086 29.16 2.19 40.77
CA SER A 1086 29.30 0.98 41.59
C SER A 1086 27.97 0.62 42.29
N THR A 1087 27.25 1.61 42.83
CA THR A 1087 25.91 1.39 43.42
C THR A 1087 24.87 1.07 42.35
N ALA A 1088 24.91 1.73 41.19
CA ALA A 1088 24.02 1.40 40.07
C ALA A 1088 24.26 -0.01 39.52
N GLN A 1089 25.52 -0.45 39.40
CA GLN A 1089 25.88 -1.84 39.04
C GLN A 1089 25.31 -2.84 40.06
N ALA A 1090 25.37 -2.53 41.35
CA ALA A 1090 24.81 -3.36 42.40
C ALA A 1090 23.27 -3.41 42.38
N LEU A 1091 22.60 -2.27 42.15
CA LEU A 1091 21.14 -2.18 42.02
C LEU A 1091 20.62 -2.98 40.81
N GLU A 1092 21.35 -2.96 39.69
CA GLU A 1092 21.06 -3.78 38.51
C GLU A 1092 21.29 -5.26 38.79
N ALA A 1093 22.44 -5.64 39.38
CA ALA A 1093 22.80 -7.04 39.59
C ALA A 1093 21.97 -7.76 40.68
N ALA A 1094 21.24 -7.03 41.51
CA ALA A 1094 20.52 -7.55 42.68
C ALA A 1094 19.45 -8.60 42.31
N GLY A 1095 19.48 -9.73 43.03
CA GLY A 1095 18.61 -10.89 42.78
C GLY A 1095 19.36 -12.21 42.99
N ASP A 1096 18.84 -13.27 42.37
CA ASP A 1096 19.44 -14.61 42.40
C ASP A 1096 20.82 -14.67 41.70
N ARG A 1097 21.49 -15.82 41.84
CA ARG A 1097 22.85 -16.06 41.30
C ARG A 1097 22.92 -17.36 40.48
N PRO A 1098 22.12 -17.52 39.41
CA PRO A 1098 22.18 -18.70 38.55
C PRO A 1098 23.50 -18.75 37.77
N GLU A 1099 23.95 -19.95 37.40
CA GLU A 1099 25.07 -20.09 36.46
C GLU A 1099 24.63 -19.74 35.04
N LEU A 1100 25.28 -18.76 34.42
CA LEU A 1100 25.03 -18.35 33.04
C LEU A 1100 26.28 -18.52 32.16
N ALA A 1101 26.09 -19.00 30.94
CA ALA A 1101 27.17 -19.24 29.97
C ALA A 1101 26.67 -19.01 28.54
N ALA A 1102 27.55 -19.17 27.54
CA ALA A 1102 27.19 -19.04 26.14
C ALA A 1102 25.96 -19.91 25.77
N GLY A 1103 24.90 -19.28 25.28
CA GLY A 1103 23.62 -19.93 24.97
C GLY A 1103 22.54 -19.87 26.05
N SER A 1104 22.85 -19.42 27.29
CA SER A 1104 21.83 -19.12 28.30
C SER A 1104 20.86 -18.03 27.81
N ARG A 1105 19.59 -18.11 28.21
CA ARG A 1105 18.54 -17.13 27.86
C ARG A 1105 17.57 -16.84 29.01
N GLY A 1106 17.03 -15.62 29.07
CA GLY A 1106 15.98 -15.19 30.00
C GLY A 1106 16.30 -13.91 30.78
N GLU A 1107 15.42 -13.55 31.72
CA GLU A 1107 15.53 -12.33 32.56
C GLU A 1107 16.87 -12.24 33.31
N GLU A 1108 17.40 -13.36 33.77
CA GLU A 1108 18.71 -13.44 34.45
C GLU A 1108 19.85 -12.96 33.54
N VAL A 1109 19.73 -13.18 32.21
CA VAL A 1109 20.68 -12.70 31.20
C VAL A 1109 20.44 -11.22 30.88
N HIS A 1110 19.19 -10.75 30.87
CA HIS A 1110 18.91 -9.31 30.83
C HIS A 1110 19.56 -8.60 32.02
N ARG A 1111 19.30 -9.05 33.25
CA ARG A 1111 19.89 -8.48 34.48
C ARG A 1111 21.41 -8.41 34.40
N LEU A 1112 22.05 -9.47 33.92
CA LEU A 1112 23.49 -9.51 33.66
C LEU A 1112 23.92 -8.46 32.62
N GLN A 1113 23.26 -8.39 31.46
CA GLN A 1113 23.59 -7.46 30.37
C GLN A 1113 23.42 -6.00 30.79
N HIS A 1114 22.45 -5.70 31.64
CA HIS A 1114 22.26 -4.38 32.25
C HIS A 1114 23.36 -4.05 33.27
N ALA A 1115 23.64 -4.94 34.22
CA ALA A 1115 24.72 -4.75 35.19
C ALA A 1115 26.10 -4.57 34.52
N LEU A 1116 26.41 -5.35 33.47
CA LEU A 1116 27.65 -5.22 32.70
C LEU A 1116 27.73 -3.91 31.89
N LEU A 1117 26.59 -3.38 31.41
CA LEU A 1117 26.57 -2.07 30.75
C LEU A 1117 26.98 -0.96 31.71
N VAL A 1118 26.49 -0.98 32.95
CA VAL A 1118 26.90 -0.01 33.99
C VAL A 1118 28.34 -0.26 34.45
N ALA A 1119 28.74 -1.52 34.60
CA ALA A 1119 30.10 -1.91 35.00
C ALA A 1119 31.16 -1.45 33.99
N LEU A 1120 30.91 -1.65 32.69
CA LEU A 1120 31.88 -1.40 31.61
C LEU A 1120 31.71 -0.03 30.93
N GLY A 1121 30.53 0.60 31.04
CA GLY A 1121 30.26 1.93 30.45
C GLY A 1121 30.16 1.91 28.93
N ARG A 1122 29.86 0.74 28.34
CA ARG A 1122 29.75 0.52 26.90
C ARG A 1122 28.44 -0.16 26.54
N SER A 1123 27.94 0.08 25.33
CA SER A 1123 26.73 -0.59 24.84
C SER A 1123 26.92 -2.11 24.78
N LEU A 1124 25.89 -2.86 25.16
CA LEU A 1124 25.80 -4.31 25.04
C LEU A 1124 24.42 -4.68 24.47
N PRO A 1125 24.30 -5.79 23.72
CA PRO A 1125 23.00 -6.25 23.23
C PRO A 1125 22.15 -6.75 24.41
N ARG A 1126 21.17 -5.95 24.84
CA ARG A 1126 20.26 -6.26 25.96
C ARG A 1126 19.05 -7.07 25.47
N ASN A 1127 19.33 -8.25 24.93
CA ASN A 1127 18.36 -9.13 24.25
C ASN A 1127 18.04 -10.41 25.04
N GLY A 1128 18.53 -10.53 26.27
CA GLY A 1128 18.25 -11.70 27.12
C GLY A 1128 18.87 -12.99 26.62
N SER A 1129 19.83 -12.93 25.68
CA SER A 1129 20.51 -14.09 25.10
C SER A 1129 22.02 -13.94 25.21
N TYR A 1130 22.67 -14.90 25.86
CA TYR A 1130 24.09 -14.88 26.19
C TYR A 1130 24.93 -15.23 24.95
N GLY A 1131 25.02 -14.28 24.01
CA GLY A 1131 25.80 -14.36 22.78
C GLY A 1131 27.27 -13.98 22.97
N SER A 1132 28.04 -13.98 21.88
CA SER A 1132 29.49 -13.67 21.84
C SER A 1132 29.84 -12.36 22.55
N ALA A 1133 29.12 -11.27 22.26
CA ALA A 1133 29.34 -9.97 22.91
C ALA A 1133 29.06 -9.97 24.43
N THR A 1134 28.21 -10.88 24.93
CA THR A 1134 28.01 -11.08 26.37
C THR A 1134 29.14 -11.91 26.97
N VAL A 1135 29.63 -12.95 26.28
CA VAL A 1135 30.84 -13.71 26.69
C VAL A 1135 32.05 -12.77 26.81
N GLU A 1136 32.26 -11.90 25.81
CA GLU A 1136 33.35 -10.93 25.78
C GLU A 1136 33.22 -9.89 26.89
N ALA A 1137 32.03 -9.33 27.11
CA ALA A 1137 31.78 -8.42 28.24
C ALA A 1137 32.00 -9.08 29.62
N VAL A 1138 31.61 -10.34 29.79
CA VAL A 1138 31.88 -11.09 31.03
C VAL A 1138 33.38 -11.32 31.21
N ARG A 1139 34.13 -11.65 30.15
CA ARG A 1139 35.59 -11.81 30.21
C ARG A 1139 36.31 -10.51 30.55
N ASP A 1140 35.92 -9.40 29.92
CA ASP A 1140 36.48 -8.08 30.21
C ASP A 1140 36.19 -7.65 31.67
N TYR A 1141 34.96 -7.90 32.15
CA TYR A 1141 34.62 -7.64 33.55
C TYR A 1141 35.42 -8.55 34.50
N GLN A 1142 35.46 -9.86 34.26
CA GLN A 1142 36.26 -10.82 35.06
C GLN A 1142 37.74 -10.42 35.12
N SER A 1143 38.32 -10.07 33.97
CA SER A 1143 39.70 -9.61 33.84
C SER A 1143 39.95 -8.32 34.63
N SER A 1144 39.08 -7.31 34.46
CA SER A 1144 39.22 -6.02 35.16
C SER A 1144 39.12 -6.12 36.68
N ARG A 1145 38.37 -7.11 37.21
CA ARG A 1145 38.13 -7.30 38.65
C ARG A 1145 38.94 -8.45 39.28
N GLY A 1146 39.90 -9.02 38.54
CA GLY A 1146 40.82 -10.06 39.03
C GLY A 1146 40.15 -11.41 39.32
N LEU A 1147 39.08 -11.74 38.60
CA LEU A 1147 38.36 -13.01 38.68
C LEU A 1147 38.92 -14.03 37.67
N GLN A 1148 38.49 -15.29 37.79
CA GLN A 1148 38.73 -16.31 36.76
C GLN A 1148 38.09 -15.87 35.43
N VAL A 1149 38.87 -15.80 34.35
CA VAL A 1149 38.43 -15.30 33.04
C VAL A 1149 38.02 -16.46 32.12
N ASP A 1150 36.89 -17.09 32.44
CA ASP A 1150 36.30 -18.15 31.62
C ASP A 1150 35.25 -17.62 30.62
N GLY A 1151 34.57 -16.52 30.95
CA GLY A 1151 33.41 -16.00 30.21
C GLY A 1151 32.07 -16.59 30.64
N ALA A 1152 32.00 -17.20 31.83
CA ALA A 1152 30.76 -17.69 32.47
C ALA A 1152 30.48 -16.91 33.78
N VAL A 1153 29.22 -16.70 34.10
CA VAL A 1153 28.79 -16.01 35.33
C VAL A 1153 28.37 -17.04 36.37
N GLY A 1154 29.37 -17.55 37.09
CA GLY A 1154 29.15 -18.32 38.32
C GLY A 1154 28.97 -17.42 39.56
N PRO A 1155 28.80 -18.01 40.76
CA PRO A 1155 28.55 -17.28 42.00
C PRO A 1155 29.59 -16.20 42.34
N GLY A 1156 30.86 -16.38 41.95
CA GLY A 1156 31.93 -15.40 42.14
C GLY A 1156 31.72 -14.12 41.32
N THR A 1157 31.37 -14.25 40.04
CA THR A 1157 31.10 -13.12 39.14
C THR A 1157 29.86 -12.35 39.59
N TRP A 1158 28.78 -13.05 39.94
CA TRP A 1158 27.59 -12.42 40.53
C TRP A 1158 27.88 -11.69 41.83
N ALA A 1159 28.69 -12.27 42.71
CA ALA A 1159 29.07 -11.65 43.98
C ALA A 1159 30.03 -10.45 43.79
N ALA A 1160 30.69 -10.29 42.65
CA ALA A 1160 31.41 -9.05 42.32
C ALA A 1160 30.43 -7.97 41.83
N LEU A 1161 29.57 -8.32 40.86
CA LEU A 1161 28.56 -7.42 40.30
C LEU A 1161 27.65 -6.82 41.39
N GLN A 1162 27.09 -7.66 42.26
CA GLN A 1162 26.19 -7.26 43.35
C GLN A 1162 26.86 -6.44 44.49
N ARG A 1163 28.20 -6.38 44.54
CA ARG A 1163 28.94 -5.48 45.46
C ARG A 1163 29.37 -4.17 44.81
N GLY A 1164 28.97 -3.93 43.56
CA GLY A 1164 29.44 -2.77 42.79
C GLY A 1164 30.93 -2.82 42.47
N ARG A 1165 31.52 -4.02 42.48
CA ARG A 1165 32.98 -4.25 42.48
C ARG A 1165 33.55 -4.51 41.10
#